data_AF-A0AAV9NEG2-F1
#
_entry.id   AF-A0AAV9NEG2-F1
#
_cell.length_a   1.000
_cell.length_b   1.000
_cell.length_c   1.000
_cell.angle_alpha   90.00
_cell.angle_beta   90.00
_cell.angle_gamma   90.00
#
_symmetry.space_group_name_H-M   'P 1'
#
loop_
_entity.id
_entity.type
_entity.pdbx_description
1 polymer ?
#
loop_
_entity_poly.entity_id
_entity_poly.type
_entity_poly.pdbx_seq_one_letter_code
_entity_poly.pdbx_strand_id
1 'polypeptide(L)'
;MGDLFKPIKTTRKVQDNIEKFETLSFRDVSASRPNSAKSKITLLDLNSETNDTESESFSLRPSIDSAATTLSAKSASETHKRHESKVFLDKSYLDDSSKKTLPDDAQVILDNQPDREDLVAVLQYLQYGIEGKHDFNIRLPGPKASQILNVLVTVTIPDQWLHLRGSSLAKPEAQLRKLLIAPLASIAGIGALLMQIRRLSSTNHTEVDSVLEDAISILAAILERQFLLGRFMSDAKQFFTNETARRVFWQEVTSLVAGSKILTTMAQVFALVKPLGDRLPGCQWLGDGAEYSKWLSRNISAAAIDIKPGVKTVDEPLNMLGQVFKRGLSLGYRDAFVSELYTALLFGQRALWTTLHSLLKTLSAYDQKAVFDMILRDVTRKSLQASHDKLFTPSDTVKVTGIAAMINGLVQANSLLEAHLVHWLTSNNGEYAGLTLGARRAAIATLAQKQDSLEIVLKKSLASFGNNIQIQHDIMLQQESLTQTILLTSGYLHRLSPEALKQISGSGEFLHMVSARLSASVPRARFLGMIVATAVSRLVDKADKVMNFGVEEMDSEEANSWFDLVNIADTIGDLSVLKTGTAVALPQTTQKRPTTQVSKRSSKAVPQNTKIIAIEELSDADGENGSSDEEEDPDLRPYVRPDSDPEDSDDDPTLINRKKPSAPVYITSLIKQLNTSDDLSITELALKTAPSLIRRKANFGDELGMNLLPLASSLLNLQEGMSSKELQRLKVESLIACLVSKPVVMGPWVASMYFEGDFSLSQRAALLAAVGLGTRELAGYDDKLTQDGFEIADIQPTFPSNRLPPKLESLYASISGPVSAISRDLSHRTLQPMALEAADKLTGPNILKVRTFSSRMEVQKKVAAKAEARSKRIPKDLHKVLADSLYLPFCSRLTLVLTSLPTSPFLANSTLLHPSLLKLSLQTLAIVISTLGPHALQLSAVTRETLILLTQLHSIPSLAHDPIILPTILQLLLTVLDLNVEAGSTAEERLVTEFGTMIAELISWSGSLGERVSIPEVDASDSGEMPWTVLVAGIQVKWQEVGRKFQGRMLGLVAGTDFDSF
;
A
#
# COMPACT_ATOMS: atom_id res chain seq x y z
N MET A 1 14.21 -37.59 20.66
CA MET A 1 15.21 -36.94 21.54
C MET A 1 16.64 -37.17 21.05
N GLY A 2 17.13 -38.42 20.93
CA GLY A 2 18.55 -38.69 20.60
C GLY A 2 19.11 -38.11 19.28
N ASP A 3 18.27 -37.80 18.29
CA ASP A 3 18.69 -37.15 17.04
C ASP A 3 18.62 -35.62 17.05
N LEU A 4 17.94 -35.00 18.03
CA LEU A 4 17.74 -33.55 18.08
C LEU A 4 19.03 -32.79 18.46
N PHE A 5 19.96 -33.48 19.12
CA PHE A 5 21.22 -32.92 19.62
C PHE A 5 22.45 -33.67 19.11
N LYS A 6 22.32 -34.53 18.07
CA LYS A 6 23.52 -34.98 17.37
C LYS A 6 24.17 -33.74 16.74
N PRO A 7 25.49 -33.54 16.88
CA PRO A 7 26.15 -32.52 16.09
C PRO A 7 25.86 -32.82 14.63
N ILE A 8 25.17 -31.89 13.96
CA ILE A 8 25.09 -31.89 12.49
C ILE A 8 26.54 -31.94 12.04
N LYS A 9 26.93 -32.99 11.30
CA LYS A 9 28.31 -33.15 10.82
C LYS A 9 28.68 -31.86 10.10
N THR A 10 29.52 -31.04 10.71
CA THR A 10 29.92 -29.75 10.16
C THR A 10 30.59 -30.02 8.83
N THR A 11 29.92 -29.66 7.74
CA THR A 11 30.49 -29.86 6.42
C THR A 11 31.66 -28.89 6.27
N ARG A 12 32.63 -29.26 5.42
CA ARG A 12 33.93 -28.57 5.33
C ARG A 12 33.79 -27.06 5.16
N LYS A 13 32.80 -26.61 4.37
CA LYS A 13 32.43 -25.20 4.18
C LYS A 13 31.89 -24.49 5.42
N VAL A 14 31.16 -25.19 6.29
CA VAL A 14 30.69 -24.61 7.57
C VAL A 14 31.88 -24.34 8.49
N GLN A 15 32.86 -25.25 8.50
CA GLN A 15 34.09 -25.05 9.25
C GLN A 15 34.95 -23.92 8.62
N ASP A 16 35.09 -23.89 7.29
CA ASP A 16 35.72 -22.76 6.57
C ASP A 16 35.02 -21.41 6.89
N ASN A 17 33.69 -21.40 7.06
CA ASN A 17 32.93 -20.20 7.41
C ASN A 17 33.09 -19.79 8.88
N ILE A 18 33.28 -20.74 9.80
CA ILE A 18 33.63 -20.46 11.20
C ILE A 18 35.06 -19.90 11.26
N GLU A 19 36.02 -20.48 10.54
CA GLU A 19 37.40 -19.95 10.45
C GLU A 19 37.44 -18.55 9.79
N LYS A 20 36.58 -18.27 8.80
CA LYS A 20 36.35 -16.91 8.27
C LYS A 20 35.74 -15.96 9.32
N PHE A 21 34.76 -16.43 10.10
CA PHE A 21 34.14 -15.64 11.17
C PHE A 21 35.17 -15.22 12.23
N GLU A 22 36.04 -16.14 12.63
CA GLU A 22 37.11 -15.90 13.61
C GLU A 22 38.16 -14.90 13.11
N THR A 23 38.51 -14.95 11.82
CA THR A 23 39.51 -14.06 11.21
C THR A 23 39.01 -12.64 10.92
N LEU A 24 37.70 -12.40 10.84
CA LEU A 24 37.13 -11.05 10.62
C LEU A 24 37.43 -10.07 11.77
N SER A 25 37.56 -10.55 13.01
CA SER A 25 37.83 -9.71 14.19
C SER A 25 39.17 -8.96 14.14
N PHE A 26 40.12 -9.41 13.32
CA PHE A 26 41.49 -8.89 13.29
C PHE A 26 41.69 -7.68 12.36
N ARG A 27 40.71 -7.29 11.55
CA ARG A 27 40.87 -6.20 10.55
C ARG A 27 40.54 -4.80 11.07
N ASP A 28 39.66 -4.64 12.06
CA ASP A 28 39.12 -3.32 12.45
C ASP A 28 39.87 -2.60 13.58
N VAL A 29 41.06 -3.07 13.98
CA VAL A 29 41.91 -2.37 14.97
C VAL A 29 43.05 -1.63 14.29
N SER A 30 42.74 -0.52 13.61
CA SER A 30 43.74 0.50 13.27
C SER A 30 43.37 1.84 13.92
N ALA A 31 44.21 2.28 14.85
CA ALA A 31 44.01 3.52 15.60
C ALA A 31 44.41 4.75 14.77
N SER A 32 43.68 5.84 14.95
CA SER A 32 43.95 7.13 14.31
C SER A 32 45.34 7.68 14.65
N ARG A 33 46.13 8.02 13.62
CA ARG A 33 47.28 8.94 13.73
C ARG A 33 47.35 9.87 12.51
N PRO A 34 47.95 11.08 12.66
CA PRO A 34 47.55 12.24 11.88
C PRO A 34 48.36 12.49 10.60
N ASN A 35 47.80 13.37 9.76
CA ASN A 35 48.38 13.85 8.50
C ASN A 35 49.80 14.42 8.63
N SER A 36 50.68 14.08 7.67
CA SER A 36 51.81 14.94 7.30
C SER A 36 52.29 14.78 5.84
N ALA A 37 52.29 15.90 5.12
CA ALA A 37 53.27 16.31 4.11
C ALA A 37 53.55 15.47 2.83
N LYS A 38 52.91 15.92 1.74
CA LYS A 38 53.50 16.40 0.44
C LYS A 38 54.45 15.53 -0.42
N SER A 39 54.23 15.72 -1.74
CA SER A 39 55.17 15.58 -2.88
C SER A 39 55.31 14.17 -3.48
N LYS A 40 55.62 13.99 -4.77
CA LYS A 40 56.12 14.95 -5.80
C LYS A 40 55.77 14.48 -7.23
N ILE A 41 55.89 15.40 -8.19
CA ILE A 41 55.79 15.16 -9.64
C ILE A 41 57.00 14.34 -10.14
N THR A 42 56.80 13.46 -11.12
CA THR A 42 57.81 13.08 -12.11
C THR A 42 57.18 12.83 -13.49
N LEU A 43 57.97 13.10 -14.54
CA LEU A 43 57.63 13.11 -15.96
C LEU A 43 58.77 12.39 -16.71
N LEU A 44 58.59 12.11 -18.01
CA LEU A 44 59.52 11.46 -18.96
C LEU A 44 59.62 9.91 -18.87
N ASP A 45 59.84 9.15 -19.97
CA ASP A 45 59.65 9.37 -21.43
C ASP A 45 59.92 8.02 -22.18
N LEU A 46 59.81 8.03 -23.53
CA LEU A 46 60.36 7.11 -24.54
C LEU A 46 59.45 5.98 -25.09
N ASN A 47 58.97 6.20 -26.34
CA ASN A 47 59.42 5.55 -27.59
C ASN A 47 59.61 4.01 -27.62
N SER A 48 59.29 3.28 -28.70
CA SER A 48 58.85 3.64 -30.08
C SER A 48 58.39 2.39 -30.87
N GLU A 49 58.00 2.60 -32.15
CA GLU A 49 58.00 1.64 -33.29
C GLU A 49 56.72 0.79 -33.54
N THR A 50 56.22 0.59 -34.79
CA THR A 50 56.35 1.26 -36.12
C THR A 50 55.29 0.70 -37.09
N ASN A 51 54.98 1.43 -38.17
CA ASN A 51 54.45 0.96 -39.48
C ASN A 51 52.99 0.41 -39.57
N ASP A 52 52.25 0.55 -40.67
CA ASP A 52 52.30 1.48 -41.83
C ASP A 52 50.99 1.35 -42.67
N THR A 53 50.86 2.18 -43.72
CA THR A 53 49.79 2.25 -44.76
C THR A 53 48.48 2.92 -44.30
N GLU A 54 48.14 4.19 -44.62
CA GLU A 54 48.05 4.94 -45.91
C GLU A 54 46.94 4.43 -46.86
N SER A 55 46.26 5.20 -47.73
CA SER A 55 46.02 6.66 -47.97
C SER A 55 44.94 6.78 -49.09
N GLU A 56 44.23 7.88 -49.41
CA GLU A 56 43.86 9.16 -48.78
C GLU A 56 42.42 9.54 -49.31
N SER A 57 41.57 10.27 -48.58
CA SER A 57 41.30 11.72 -48.67
C SER A 57 40.90 12.31 -50.05
N PHE A 58 39.90 13.21 -50.05
CA PHE A 58 39.97 14.48 -50.79
C PHE A 58 38.99 15.50 -50.21
N SER A 59 39.44 16.76 -50.13
CA SER A 59 38.62 17.94 -49.86
C SER A 59 39.00 19.04 -50.85
N LEU A 60 38.15 20.05 -51.06
CA LEU A 60 38.50 21.48 -50.96
C LEU A 60 37.41 22.43 -51.52
N ARG A 61 36.88 23.24 -50.60
CA ARG A 61 36.55 24.68 -50.69
C ARG A 61 35.44 25.24 -51.63
N PRO A 62 34.89 26.42 -51.27
CA PRO A 62 33.78 27.07 -51.97
C PRO A 62 34.23 28.25 -52.85
N SER A 63 33.29 28.82 -53.60
CA SER A 63 33.39 30.20 -54.12
C SER A 63 32.04 30.92 -54.04
N ILE A 64 32.13 32.25 -53.95
CA ILE A 64 31.02 33.21 -53.81
C ILE A 64 31.03 34.06 -55.08
N ASP A 65 29.88 34.38 -55.69
CA ASP A 65 29.49 35.77 -55.95
C ASP A 65 28.13 35.97 -56.65
N SER A 66 27.66 37.23 -56.57
CA SER A 66 26.67 37.90 -57.47
C SER A 66 25.15 37.76 -57.21
N ALA A 67 24.69 38.69 -56.36
CA ALA A 67 23.72 39.75 -56.71
C ALA A 67 22.24 39.44 -57.07
N ALA A 68 21.38 39.75 -56.09
CA ALA A 68 20.11 40.51 -56.19
C ALA A 68 19.33 40.57 -57.53
N THR A 69 18.09 40.09 -57.52
CA THR A 69 16.97 40.82 -58.15
C THR A 69 15.64 40.56 -57.43
N THR A 70 14.94 41.63 -57.07
CA THR A 70 13.51 41.60 -56.71
C THR A 70 12.66 41.29 -57.95
N LEU A 71 11.59 40.48 -57.83
CA LEU A 71 10.30 40.76 -58.49
C LEU A 71 9.21 39.70 -58.22
N SER A 72 8.04 40.19 -57.80
CA SER A 72 6.69 39.73 -58.14
C SER A 72 6.40 38.22 -58.17
N ALA A 73 5.67 37.75 -57.15
CA ALA A 73 4.80 36.59 -57.31
C ALA A 73 3.83 36.85 -58.48
N LYS A 74 3.92 36.05 -59.54
CA LYS A 74 2.90 35.96 -60.59
C LYS A 74 2.34 34.54 -60.59
N SER A 75 1.02 34.47 -60.59
CA SER A 75 0.21 33.26 -60.71
C SER A 75 0.69 32.34 -61.84
N ALA A 76 1.08 31.12 -61.50
CA ALA A 76 1.07 29.98 -62.40
C ALA A 76 -0.10 29.07 -61.98
N SER A 77 -1.20 29.14 -62.75
CA SER A 77 -2.36 28.29 -62.54
C SER A 77 -2.11 26.90 -63.11
N GLU A 78 -1.66 25.95 -62.30
CA GLU A 78 -1.72 24.54 -62.69
C GLU A 78 -3.16 24.04 -62.57
N THR A 79 -3.79 23.86 -63.73
CA THR A 79 -5.17 23.41 -63.85
C THR A 79 -5.28 21.92 -63.52
N HIS A 80 -5.39 21.58 -62.23
CA HIS A 80 -5.93 20.29 -61.83
C HIS A 80 -7.34 20.12 -62.41
N LYS A 81 -7.57 19.03 -63.14
CA LYS A 81 -8.90 18.69 -63.66
C LYS A 81 -9.84 18.39 -62.49
N ARG A 82 -10.66 19.38 -62.11
CA ARG A 82 -11.82 19.18 -61.22
C ARG A 82 -12.63 17.98 -61.70
N HIS A 83 -12.90 17.05 -60.79
CA HIS A 83 -14.10 16.21 -60.91
C HIS A 83 -15.30 17.06 -60.47
N GLU A 84 -16.43 16.95 -61.17
CA GLU A 84 -17.60 17.79 -60.91
C GLU A 84 -18.38 17.28 -59.68
N SER A 85 -18.19 17.91 -58.52
CA SER A 85 -18.96 17.58 -57.30
C SER A 85 -20.47 17.75 -57.45
N LYS A 86 -20.92 18.50 -58.47
CA LYS A 86 -22.34 18.56 -58.87
C LYS A 86 -22.96 17.18 -59.12
N VAL A 87 -22.20 16.21 -59.64
CA VAL A 87 -22.70 14.85 -59.92
C VAL A 87 -22.92 14.03 -58.63
N PHE A 88 -22.42 14.51 -57.49
CA PHE A 88 -22.74 13.99 -56.17
C PHE A 88 -23.98 14.73 -55.63
N LEU A 89 -23.93 16.07 -55.55
CA LEU A 89 -24.98 16.92 -54.97
C LEU A 89 -26.37 16.83 -55.66
N ASP A 90 -26.44 16.66 -56.99
CA ASP A 90 -27.71 16.61 -57.74
C ASP A 90 -28.44 15.25 -57.65
N LYS A 91 -27.87 14.24 -56.96
CA LYS A 91 -28.53 12.93 -56.79
C LYS A 91 -29.39 12.93 -55.53
N SER A 92 -30.70 12.85 -55.70
CA SER A 92 -31.60 12.38 -54.63
C SER A 92 -31.22 10.95 -54.24
N TYR A 93 -30.40 10.78 -53.19
CA TYR A 93 -30.01 9.46 -52.65
C TYR A 93 -31.18 8.70 -51.99
N LEU A 94 -32.42 9.19 -52.15
CA LEU A 94 -33.65 8.64 -51.61
C LEU A 94 -34.55 8.06 -52.72
N ASP A 95 -34.25 8.33 -54.00
CA ASP A 95 -34.97 7.78 -55.15
C ASP A 95 -34.08 6.76 -55.90
N ASP A 96 -34.62 5.53 -55.99
CA ASP A 96 -34.08 4.33 -56.64
C ASP A 96 -32.85 3.61 -56.04
N SER A 97 -32.91 2.29 -56.18
CA SER A 97 -31.98 1.28 -55.63
C SER A 97 -30.50 1.51 -55.95
N SER A 98 -29.64 1.27 -54.96
CA SER A 98 -28.22 1.66 -54.99
C SER A 98 -27.42 1.15 -56.20
N LYS A 99 -26.76 2.08 -56.90
CA LYS A 99 -25.73 1.76 -57.92
C LYS A 99 -24.42 1.39 -57.23
N LYS A 100 -23.69 0.39 -57.78
CA LYS A 100 -22.47 -0.19 -57.18
C LYS A 100 -21.29 0.79 -56.99
N THR A 101 -21.33 2.00 -57.55
CA THR A 101 -20.22 2.96 -57.57
C THR A 101 -20.17 3.91 -56.37
N LEU A 102 -21.29 4.14 -55.67
CA LEU A 102 -21.37 5.21 -54.65
C LEU A 102 -20.32 5.13 -53.52
N PRO A 103 -19.93 3.94 -52.99
CA PRO A 103 -18.85 3.86 -52.00
C PRO A 103 -17.47 4.23 -52.56
N ASP A 104 -17.24 3.99 -53.85
CA ASP A 104 -15.97 4.32 -54.52
C ASP A 104 -15.92 5.81 -54.84
N ASP A 105 -17.06 6.37 -55.30
CA ASP A 105 -17.24 7.82 -55.48
C ASP A 105 -16.96 8.58 -54.17
N ALA A 106 -17.50 8.09 -53.04
CA ALA A 106 -17.28 8.68 -51.71
C ALA A 106 -15.82 8.61 -51.24
N GLN A 107 -15.09 7.53 -51.56
CA GLN A 107 -13.66 7.44 -51.26
C GLN A 107 -12.85 8.45 -52.08
N VAL A 108 -13.09 8.52 -53.40
CA VAL A 108 -12.39 9.44 -54.30
C VAL A 108 -12.64 10.90 -53.91
N ILE A 109 -13.84 11.26 -53.43
CA ILE A 109 -14.13 12.61 -52.93
C ILE A 109 -13.29 12.91 -51.66
N LEU A 110 -13.17 11.96 -50.72
CA LEU A 110 -12.41 12.16 -49.49
C LEU A 110 -10.88 12.20 -49.70
N ASP A 111 -10.37 11.39 -50.65
CA ASP A 111 -8.94 11.37 -51.01
C ASP A 111 -8.48 12.71 -51.64
N ASN A 112 -9.39 13.46 -52.28
CA ASN A 112 -9.10 14.72 -52.97
C ASN A 112 -9.30 16.00 -52.13
N GLN A 113 -9.37 15.90 -50.79
CA GLN A 113 -9.57 17.04 -49.86
C GLN A 113 -10.84 17.88 -50.20
N PRO A 114 -12.04 17.36 -49.88
CA PRO A 114 -13.30 17.92 -50.38
C PRO A 114 -13.68 19.26 -49.74
N ASP A 115 -14.34 20.12 -50.52
CA ASP A 115 -14.98 21.35 -50.05
C ASP A 115 -16.03 21.05 -48.95
N ARG A 116 -16.33 22.02 -48.09
CA ARG A 116 -17.21 21.84 -46.91
C ARG A 116 -18.60 21.28 -47.25
N GLU A 117 -19.15 21.61 -48.42
CA GLU A 117 -20.44 21.11 -48.89
C GLU A 117 -20.36 19.63 -49.33
N ASP A 118 -19.31 19.27 -50.08
CA ASP A 118 -19.03 17.89 -50.52
C ASP A 118 -18.74 16.97 -49.34
N LEU A 119 -17.95 17.44 -48.36
CA LEU A 119 -17.68 16.71 -47.12
C LEU A 119 -18.97 16.46 -46.33
N VAL A 120 -19.83 17.47 -46.20
CA VAL A 120 -21.14 17.31 -45.52
C VAL A 120 -22.01 16.30 -46.25
N ALA A 121 -22.05 16.33 -47.60
CA ALA A 121 -22.81 15.37 -48.39
C ALA A 121 -22.28 13.93 -48.19
N VAL A 122 -20.97 13.71 -48.23
CA VAL A 122 -20.37 12.38 -48.02
C VAL A 122 -20.66 11.87 -46.61
N LEU A 123 -20.52 12.71 -45.58
CA LEU A 123 -20.81 12.33 -44.20
C LEU A 123 -22.32 12.07 -43.96
N GLN A 124 -23.22 12.80 -44.65
CA GLN A 124 -24.65 12.51 -44.63
C GLN A 124 -24.98 11.17 -45.29
N TYR A 125 -24.37 10.85 -46.44
CA TYR A 125 -24.48 9.53 -47.07
C TYR A 125 -24.03 8.42 -46.10
N LEU A 126 -22.84 8.53 -45.49
CA LEU A 126 -22.38 7.54 -44.49
C LEU A 126 -23.33 7.42 -43.28
N GLN A 127 -23.94 8.53 -42.85
CA GLN A 127 -24.93 8.54 -41.78
C GLN A 127 -26.27 7.90 -42.20
N TYR A 128 -26.71 8.04 -43.45
CA TYR A 128 -27.91 7.37 -43.97
C TYR A 128 -27.73 5.86 -44.11
N GLY A 129 -26.52 5.39 -44.46
CA GLY A 129 -26.15 3.98 -44.40
C GLY A 129 -26.17 3.41 -42.98
N ILE A 130 -25.71 4.20 -42.01
CA ILE A 130 -25.82 3.90 -40.57
C ILE A 130 -27.28 3.79 -40.11
N GLU A 131 -28.17 4.62 -40.65
CA GLU A 131 -29.61 4.62 -40.37
C GLU A 131 -30.39 3.53 -41.14
N GLY A 132 -29.73 2.75 -42.00
CA GLY A 132 -30.33 1.67 -42.77
C GLY A 132 -31.17 2.13 -43.96
N LYS A 133 -30.94 3.35 -44.46
CA LYS A 133 -31.65 3.90 -45.63
C LYS A 133 -31.11 3.42 -46.98
N HIS A 134 -29.93 2.80 -47.00
CA HIS A 134 -29.33 2.17 -48.18
C HIS A 134 -28.35 1.04 -47.81
N ASP A 135 -28.02 0.19 -48.77
CA ASP A 135 -27.31 -1.07 -48.59
C ASP A 135 -25.89 -0.96 -47.98
N PHE A 136 -25.16 0.13 -48.24
CA PHE A 136 -23.81 0.32 -47.71
C PHE A 136 -23.81 0.84 -46.27
N ASN A 137 -23.27 0.07 -45.31
CA ASN A 137 -23.10 0.51 -43.92
C ASN A 137 -21.61 0.50 -43.51
N ILE A 138 -21.06 1.68 -43.23
CA ILE A 138 -19.66 1.91 -42.87
C ILE A 138 -19.21 1.21 -41.57
N ARG A 139 -20.16 0.77 -40.72
CA ARG A 139 -19.87 0.06 -39.46
C ARG A 139 -19.63 -1.44 -39.66
N LEU A 140 -20.07 -1.99 -40.80
CA LEU A 140 -19.89 -3.40 -41.11
C LEU A 140 -18.43 -3.63 -41.55
N PRO A 141 -17.66 -4.53 -40.89
CA PRO A 141 -16.25 -4.72 -41.20
C PRO A 141 -16.07 -5.28 -42.61
N GLY A 142 -15.39 -4.53 -43.47
CA GLY A 142 -15.11 -4.88 -44.86
C GLY A 142 -14.06 -3.96 -45.49
N PRO A 143 -13.44 -4.35 -46.62
CA PRO A 143 -12.27 -3.66 -47.16
C PRO A 143 -12.54 -2.20 -47.54
N LYS A 144 -13.63 -1.92 -48.27
CA LYS A 144 -14.04 -0.56 -48.65
C LYS A 144 -14.35 0.32 -47.42
N ALA A 145 -14.99 -0.26 -46.41
CA ALA A 145 -15.28 0.46 -45.17
C ALA A 145 -14.00 0.86 -44.43
N SER A 146 -13.04 -0.06 -44.31
CA SER A 146 -11.72 0.21 -43.72
C SER A 146 -10.90 1.24 -44.53
N GLN A 147 -11.00 1.24 -45.86
CA GLN A 147 -10.36 2.25 -46.71
C GLN A 147 -10.92 3.65 -46.44
N ILE A 148 -12.24 3.83 -46.53
CA ILE A 148 -12.90 5.11 -46.23
C ILE A 148 -12.59 5.59 -44.80
N LEU A 149 -12.63 4.69 -43.81
CA LEU A 149 -12.29 5.03 -42.42
C LEU A 149 -10.82 5.43 -42.25
N ASN A 150 -9.90 4.80 -42.98
CA ASN A 150 -8.49 5.18 -42.96
C ASN A 150 -8.29 6.58 -43.57
N VAL A 151 -8.92 6.90 -44.70
CA VAL A 151 -8.86 8.25 -45.32
C VAL A 151 -9.45 9.32 -44.40
N LEU A 152 -10.59 9.06 -43.77
CA LEU A 152 -11.20 9.96 -42.78
C LEU A 152 -10.24 10.28 -41.62
N VAL A 153 -9.47 9.29 -41.16
CA VAL A 153 -8.52 9.43 -40.05
C VAL A 153 -7.20 10.08 -40.50
N THR A 154 -6.66 9.71 -41.67
CA THR A 154 -5.34 10.17 -42.15
C THR A 154 -5.36 11.49 -42.91
N VAL A 155 -6.47 11.87 -43.53
CA VAL A 155 -6.59 13.08 -44.40
C VAL A 155 -7.63 14.04 -43.84
N THR A 156 -8.87 13.59 -43.62
CA THR A 156 -10.00 14.48 -43.30
C THR A 156 -9.95 15.05 -41.88
N ILE A 157 -9.55 14.25 -40.88
CA ILE A 157 -9.41 14.71 -39.50
C ILE A 157 -8.33 15.80 -39.35
N PRO A 158 -7.07 15.60 -39.80
CA PRO A 158 -6.02 16.63 -39.68
C PRO A 158 -6.39 17.98 -40.32
N ASP A 159 -7.11 17.93 -41.44
CA ASP A 159 -7.52 19.12 -42.21
C ASP A 159 -8.68 19.89 -41.54
N GLN A 160 -9.73 19.18 -41.13
CA GLN A 160 -11.00 19.82 -40.73
C GLN A 160 -11.19 19.95 -39.22
N TRP A 161 -10.48 19.17 -38.39
CA TRP A 161 -10.80 19.07 -36.97
C TRP A 161 -10.39 20.30 -36.13
N LEU A 162 -9.40 21.08 -36.58
CA LEU A 162 -8.95 22.30 -35.90
C LEU A 162 -10.12 23.27 -35.61
N HIS A 163 -11.03 23.42 -36.56
CA HIS A 163 -12.23 24.27 -36.46
C HIS A 163 -13.36 23.65 -35.60
N LEU A 164 -13.27 22.35 -35.29
CA LEU A 164 -14.28 21.58 -34.53
C LEU A 164 -13.85 21.29 -33.08
N ARG A 165 -12.64 21.71 -32.69
CA ARG A 165 -12.04 21.48 -31.36
C ARG A 165 -12.81 22.17 -30.22
N GLY A 166 -13.52 23.27 -30.50
CA GLY A 166 -14.22 24.10 -29.50
C GLY A 166 -15.28 23.34 -28.67
N SER A 167 -15.46 23.75 -27.41
CA SER A 167 -16.51 23.24 -26.51
C SER A 167 -17.88 23.89 -26.74
N SER A 168 -17.89 25.12 -27.28
CA SER A 168 -19.09 25.86 -27.68
C SER A 168 -19.07 26.11 -29.18
N LEU A 169 -19.62 25.17 -29.95
CA LEU A 169 -19.70 25.23 -31.43
C LEU A 169 -21.05 25.80 -31.89
N ALA A 170 -21.07 26.43 -33.07
CA ALA A 170 -22.34 26.79 -33.70
C ALA A 170 -23.12 25.51 -34.08
N LYS A 171 -24.46 25.58 -34.13
CA LYS A 171 -25.33 24.45 -34.51
C LYS A 171 -24.84 23.63 -35.74
N PRO A 172 -24.47 24.24 -36.88
CA PRO A 172 -23.99 23.47 -38.04
C PRO A 172 -22.64 22.78 -37.80
N GLU A 173 -21.75 23.35 -36.99
CA GLU A 173 -20.43 22.78 -36.67
C GLU A 173 -20.54 21.65 -35.66
N ALA A 174 -21.42 21.79 -34.66
CA ALA A 174 -21.79 20.70 -33.76
C ALA A 174 -22.40 19.51 -34.52
N GLN A 175 -23.21 19.79 -35.56
CA GLN A 175 -23.76 18.76 -36.45
C GLN A 175 -22.67 18.11 -37.32
N LEU A 176 -21.78 18.89 -37.92
CA LEU A 176 -20.63 18.37 -38.69
C LEU A 176 -19.71 17.50 -37.83
N ARG A 177 -19.34 17.95 -36.62
CA ARG A 177 -18.57 17.16 -35.65
C ARG A 177 -19.28 15.85 -35.29
N LYS A 178 -20.59 15.86 -35.08
CA LYS A 178 -21.39 14.65 -34.82
C LYS A 178 -21.37 13.69 -36.02
N LEU A 179 -21.49 14.21 -37.24
CA LEU A 179 -21.44 13.44 -38.48
C LEU A 179 -20.05 12.83 -38.73
N LEU A 180 -18.95 13.54 -38.44
CA LEU A 180 -17.59 13.01 -38.57
C LEU A 180 -17.29 11.88 -37.57
N ILE A 181 -17.76 12.00 -36.33
CA ILE A 181 -17.55 10.99 -35.27
C ILE A 181 -18.39 9.72 -35.51
N ALA A 182 -19.57 9.82 -36.15
CA ALA A 182 -20.53 8.71 -36.23
C ALA A 182 -20.06 7.46 -37.02
N PRO A 183 -19.30 7.58 -38.14
CA PRO A 183 -18.62 6.47 -38.80
C PRO A 183 -17.46 5.88 -37.97
N LEU A 184 -16.67 6.75 -37.32
CA LEU A 184 -15.48 6.37 -36.55
C LEU A 184 -15.81 5.56 -35.30
N ALA A 185 -17.02 5.71 -34.76
CA ALA A 185 -17.56 4.89 -33.68
C ALA A 185 -17.91 3.45 -34.13
N SER A 186 -16.99 2.79 -34.83
CA SER A 186 -17.03 1.40 -35.30
C SER A 186 -15.72 0.68 -34.91
N ILE A 187 -15.69 -0.66 -34.92
CA ILE A 187 -14.47 -1.41 -34.56
C ILE A 187 -13.31 -1.02 -35.49
N ALA A 188 -13.56 -0.97 -36.80
CA ALA A 188 -12.57 -0.58 -37.80
C ALA A 188 -12.14 0.89 -37.65
N GLY A 189 -13.06 1.79 -37.31
CA GLY A 189 -12.75 3.22 -37.08
C GLY A 189 -11.88 3.45 -35.85
N ILE A 190 -12.18 2.78 -34.73
CA ILE A 190 -11.34 2.80 -33.53
C ILE A 190 -9.97 2.17 -33.81
N GLY A 191 -9.93 1.07 -34.58
CA GLY A 191 -8.68 0.45 -35.03
C GLY A 191 -7.79 1.39 -35.86
N ALA A 192 -8.38 2.11 -36.82
CA ALA A 192 -7.69 3.11 -37.64
C ALA A 192 -7.16 4.28 -36.79
N LEU A 193 -7.96 4.80 -35.85
CA LEU A 193 -7.53 5.84 -34.90
C LEU A 193 -6.34 5.38 -34.05
N LEU A 194 -6.38 4.16 -33.48
CA LEU A 194 -5.25 3.60 -32.71
C LEU A 194 -3.99 3.44 -33.56
N MET A 195 -4.13 2.99 -34.82
CA MET A 195 -3.01 2.84 -35.75
C MET A 195 -2.36 4.20 -36.07
N GLN A 196 -3.17 5.24 -36.29
CA GLN A 196 -2.67 6.60 -36.51
C GLN A 196 -2.00 7.18 -35.27
N ILE A 197 -2.61 7.03 -34.09
CA ILE A 197 -2.03 7.50 -32.83
C ILE A 197 -0.65 6.86 -32.59
N ARG A 198 -0.51 5.55 -32.82
CA ARG A 198 0.79 4.84 -32.77
C ARG A 198 1.80 5.40 -33.77
N ARG A 199 1.37 5.63 -35.02
CA ARG A 199 2.24 6.19 -36.07
C ARG A 199 2.76 7.56 -35.67
N LEU A 200 1.88 8.48 -35.26
CA LEU A 200 2.24 9.84 -34.87
C LEU A 200 3.16 9.86 -33.62
N SER A 201 2.85 9.05 -32.59
CA SER A 201 3.68 8.99 -31.36
C SER A 201 5.07 8.36 -31.57
N SER A 202 5.25 7.58 -32.64
CA SER A 202 6.55 6.99 -33.00
C SER A 202 7.46 7.92 -33.80
N THR A 203 6.94 9.01 -34.37
CA THR A 203 7.70 9.88 -35.28
C THR A 203 8.29 11.10 -34.57
N ASN A 204 7.58 11.69 -33.60
CA ASN A 204 8.02 12.88 -32.86
C ASN A 204 7.96 12.62 -31.35
N HIS A 205 9.09 12.74 -30.65
CA HIS A 205 9.20 12.50 -29.20
C HIS A 205 9.36 13.77 -28.35
N THR A 206 9.70 14.91 -28.97
CA THR A 206 10.05 16.16 -28.26
C THR A 206 9.01 17.26 -28.40
N GLU A 207 8.22 17.28 -29.47
CA GLU A 207 7.14 18.26 -29.69
C GLU A 207 5.78 17.55 -29.78
N VAL A 208 4.76 18.16 -29.18
CA VAL A 208 3.39 17.63 -29.22
C VAL A 208 2.72 18.06 -30.51
N ASP A 209 2.56 17.10 -31.43
CA ASP A 209 1.79 17.29 -32.66
C ASP A 209 0.30 17.53 -32.33
N SER A 210 -0.26 18.62 -32.84
CA SER A 210 -1.68 18.94 -32.69
C SER A 210 -2.60 17.87 -33.29
N VAL A 211 -2.14 17.16 -34.33
CA VAL A 211 -2.91 16.06 -34.95
C VAL A 211 -2.98 14.84 -34.04
N LEU A 212 -1.95 14.61 -33.21
CA LEU A 212 -1.95 13.58 -32.17
C LEU A 212 -2.93 13.94 -31.03
N GLU A 213 -2.94 15.21 -30.59
CA GLU A 213 -3.90 15.70 -29.60
C GLU A 213 -5.36 15.50 -30.08
N ASP A 214 -5.62 15.83 -31.35
CA ASP A 214 -6.94 15.72 -31.96
C ASP A 214 -7.40 14.27 -32.12
N ALA A 215 -6.52 13.38 -32.60
CA ALA A 215 -6.83 11.95 -32.74
C ALA A 215 -7.19 11.30 -31.39
N ILE A 216 -6.49 11.66 -30.32
CA ILE A 216 -6.76 11.19 -28.95
C ILE A 216 -8.08 11.78 -28.43
N SER A 217 -8.35 13.06 -28.69
CA SER A 217 -9.61 13.72 -28.31
C SER A 217 -10.83 13.10 -29.01
N ILE A 218 -10.68 12.68 -30.27
CA ILE A 218 -11.71 11.95 -31.03
C ILE A 218 -11.96 10.56 -30.42
N LEU A 219 -10.88 9.83 -30.12
CA LEU A 219 -10.97 8.52 -29.48
C LEU A 219 -11.66 8.61 -28.12
N ALA A 220 -11.31 9.60 -27.29
CA ALA A 220 -11.99 9.88 -26.03
C ALA A 220 -13.50 10.14 -26.23
N ALA A 221 -13.88 11.02 -27.15
CA ALA A 221 -15.29 11.36 -27.42
C ALA A 221 -16.12 10.21 -28.04
N ILE A 222 -15.47 9.20 -28.63
CA ILE A 222 -16.12 7.95 -29.06
C ILE A 222 -16.36 7.06 -27.84
N LEU A 223 -15.34 6.88 -27.00
CA LEU A 223 -15.36 5.92 -25.89
C LEU A 223 -16.17 6.42 -24.68
N GLU A 224 -16.13 7.72 -24.34
CA GLU A 224 -16.81 8.35 -23.18
C GLU A 224 -18.32 8.01 -23.08
N ARG A 225 -18.95 7.63 -24.19
CA ARG A 225 -20.34 7.19 -24.26
C ARG A 225 -20.58 5.92 -23.45
N GLN A 226 -21.39 6.04 -22.39
CA GLN A 226 -21.73 4.96 -21.45
C GLN A 226 -22.43 3.73 -22.06
N PHE A 227 -22.91 3.81 -23.31
CA PHE A 227 -23.69 2.75 -23.98
C PHE A 227 -22.94 2.11 -25.16
N LEU A 228 -21.60 2.22 -25.22
CA LEU A 228 -20.82 1.73 -26.37
C LEU A 228 -20.95 0.21 -26.54
N LEU A 229 -20.84 -0.56 -25.45
CA LEU A 229 -20.99 -2.02 -25.49
C LEU A 229 -22.41 -2.46 -25.85
N GLY A 230 -23.44 -1.80 -25.30
CA GLY A 230 -24.85 -2.07 -25.64
C GLY A 230 -25.11 -1.87 -27.14
N ARG A 231 -24.52 -0.80 -27.71
CA ARG A 231 -24.58 -0.56 -29.14
C ARG A 231 -23.83 -1.60 -29.97
N PHE A 232 -22.59 -1.97 -29.63
CA PHE A 232 -21.88 -3.03 -30.36
C PHE A 232 -22.60 -4.39 -30.27
N MET A 233 -23.30 -4.67 -29.18
CA MET A 233 -24.12 -5.87 -29.03
C MET A 233 -25.39 -5.81 -29.91
N SER A 234 -25.98 -4.63 -30.11
CA SER A 234 -27.05 -4.41 -31.09
C SER A 234 -26.54 -4.57 -32.53
N ASP A 235 -25.43 -3.90 -32.87
CA ASP A 235 -24.75 -3.99 -34.17
C ASP A 235 -24.42 -5.47 -34.49
N ALA A 236 -23.91 -6.24 -33.51
CA ALA A 236 -23.61 -7.67 -33.65
C ALA A 236 -24.83 -8.55 -33.99
N LYS A 237 -26.01 -8.22 -33.46
CA LYS A 237 -27.26 -8.94 -33.74
C LYS A 237 -27.92 -8.50 -35.06
N GLN A 238 -27.78 -7.22 -35.42
CA GLN A 238 -28.37 -6.66 -36.63
C GLN A 238 -27.58 -7.05 -37.89
N PHE A 239 -26.25 -7.07 -37.83
CA PHE A 239 -25.39 -7.28 -39.00
C PHE A 239 -25.03 -8.75 -39.26
N PHE A 240 -25.08 -9.62 -38.24
CA PHE A 240 -24.63 -11.02 -38.36
C PHE A 240 -25.72 -12.01 -37.96
N THR A 241 -26.34 -12.62 -38.97
CA THR A 241 -27.27 -13.75 -38.80
C THR A 241 -26.55 -15.07 -38.47
N ASN A 242 -25.28 -15.21 -38.86
CA ASN A 242 -24.45 -16.38 -38.58
C ASN A 242 -23.74 -16.26 -37.22
N GLU A 243 -23.91 -17.25 -36.34
CA GLU A 243 -23.30 -17.29 -35.02
C GLU A 243 -21.76 -17.21 -35.07
N THR A 244 -21.10 -17.84 -36.06
CA THR A 244 -19.63 -17.84 -36.13
C THR A 244 -19.08 -16.45 -36.44
N ALA A 245 -19.65 -15.76 -37.43
CA ALA A 245 -19.29 -14.39 -37.77
C ALA A 245 -19.53 -13.42 -36.59
N ARG A 246 -20.67 -13.57 -35.91
CA ARG A 246 -21.02 -12.81 -34.70
C ARG A 246 -20.06 -13.06 -33.54
N ARG A 247 -19.62 -14.31 -33.33
CA ARG A 247 -18.59 -14.67 -32.32
C ARG A 247 -17.24 -14.04 -32.65
N VAL A 248 -16.81 -14.07 -33.91
CA VAL A 248 -15.54 -13.44 -34.36
C VAL A 248 -15.59 -11.91 -34.18
N PHE A 249 -16.68 -11.26 -34.61
CA PHE A 249 -16.89 -9.83 -34.39
C PHE A 249 -16.81 -9.46 -32.90
N TRP A 250 -17.49 -10.23 -32.04
CA TRP A 250 -17.48 -9.97 -30.60
C TRP A 250 -16.14 -10.27 -29.92
N GLN A 251 -15.38 -11.25 -30.41
CA GLN A 251 -14.00 -11.48 -29.96
C GLN A 251 -13.13 -10.26 -30.26
N GLU A 252 -13.31 -9.57 -31.38
CA GLU A 252 -12.55 -8.35 -31.67
C GLU A 252 -13.04 -7.12 -30.86
N VAL A 253 -14.36 -6.97 -30.61
CA VAL A 253 -14.85 -6.00 -29.59
C VAL A 253 -14.17 -6.25 -28.25
N THR A 254 -14.15 -7.51 -27.82
CA THR A 254 -13.59 -7.93 -26.53
C THR A 254 -12.08 -7.69 -26.50
N SER A 255 -11.33 -7.99 -27.58
CA SER A 255 -9.89 -7.81 -27.64
C SER A 255 -9.49 -6.32 -27.67
N LEU A 256 -10.28 -5.49 -28.35
CA LEU A 256 -10.08 -4.04 -28.47
C LEU A 256 -10.30 -3.33 -27.12
N VAL A 257 -11.43 -3.63 -26.48
CA VAL A 257 -11.91 -2.91 -25.29
C VAL A 257 -11.40 -3.54 -23.99
N ALA A 258 -11.51 -4.86 -23.84
CA ALA A 258 -11.16 -5.58 -22.61
C ALA A 258 -9.87 -6.43 -22.74
N GLY A 259 -9.29 -6.55 -23.93
CA GLY A 259 -7.99 -7.18 -24.20
C GLY A 259 -6.81 -6.20 -24.14
N SER A 260 -6.98 -5.08 -23.45
CA SER A 260 -5.98 -4.02 -23.21
C SER A 260 -5.41 -3.29 -24.43
N LYS A 261 -5.85 -3.57 -25.68
CA LYS A 261 -5.33 -2.92 -26.89
C LYS A 261 -5.41 -1.38 -26.84
N ILE A 262 -6.54 -0.81 -26.44
CA ILE A 262 -6.68 0.65 -26.25
C ILE A 262 -5.76 1.12 -25.12
N LEU A 263 -5.97 0.59 -23.91
CA LEU A 263 -5.28 1.00 -22.69
C LEU A 263 -3.74 0.98 -22.83
N THR A 264 -3.16 -0.12 -23.31
CA THR A 264 -1.70 -0.25 -23.48
C THR A 264 -1.14 0.75 -24.48
N THR A 265 -1.87 1.00 -25.58
CA THR A 265 -1.46 1.99 -26.59
C THR A 265 -1.46 3.40 -26.01
N MET A 266 -2.52 3.77 -25.28
CA MET A 266 -2.66 5.11 -24.71
C MET A 266 -1.67 5.34 -23.56
N ALA A 267 -1.50 4.34 -22.67
CA ALA A 267 -0.49 4.37 -21.61
C ALA A 267 0.93 4.55 -22.17
N GLN A 268 1.28 3.84 -23.25
CA GLN A 268 2.56 4.02 -23.93
C GLN A 268 2.72 5.43 -24.52
N VAL A 269 1.67 5.97 -25.16
CA VAL A 269 1.68 7.32 -25.75
C VAL A 269 1.87 8.41 -24.69
N PHE A 270 1.13 8.34 -23.58
CA PHE A 270 1.29 9.30 -22.46
C PHE A 270 2.64 9.15 -21.74
N ALA A 271 3.22 7.95 -21.68
CA ALA A 271 4.55 7.73 -21.11
C ALA A 271 5.68 8.29 -22.00
N LEU A 272 5.55 8.18 -23.33
CA LEU A 272 6.50 8.73 -24.30
C LEU A 272 6.39 10.25 -24.40
N VAL A 273 5.19 10.80 -24.53
CA VAL A 273 4.93 12.22 -24.76
C VAL A 273 4.38 12.86 -23.48
N LYS A 274 5.24 13.01 -22.46
CA LYS A 274 4.88 13.55 -21.13
C LYS A 274 4.00 14.82 -21.12
N PRO A 275 4.29 15.90 -21.88
CA PRO A 275 3.46 17.12 -21.85
C PRO A 275 2.04 16.95 -22.40
N LEU A 276 1.73 15.82 -23.05
CA LEU A 276 0.39 15.52 -23.55
C LEU A 276 -0.62 15.35 -22.41
N GLY A 277 -0.18 14.86 -21.25
CA GLY A 277 -1.04 14.72 -20.07
C GLY A 277 -1.59 16.07 -19.61
N ASP A 278 -0.71 17.06 -19.45
CA ASP A 278 -1.07 18.41 -18.97
C ASP A 278 -1.96 19.17 -19.96
N ARG A 279 -1.77 18.93 -21.27
CA ARG A 279 -2.58 19.55 -22.33
C ARG A 279 -3.96 18.93 -22.52
N LEU A 280 -4.11 17.63 -22.25
CA LEU A 280 -5.37 16.89 -22.41
C LEU A 280 -5.83 16.23 -21.08
N PRO A 281 -6.10 17.01 -20.02
CA PRO A 281 -6.49 16.46 -18.72
C PRO A 281 -7.76 15.59 -18.81
N GLY A 282 -8.71 15.94 -19.68
CA GLY A 282 -9.93 15.16 -19.93
C GLY A 282 -9.73 13.83 -20.69
N CYS A 283 -8.54 13.55 -21.22
CA CYS A 283 -8.24 12.31 -21.96
C CYS A 283 -7.28 11.36 -21.23
N GLN A 284 -6.69 11.78 -20.10
CA GLN A 284 -5.71 10.97 -19.34
C GLN A 284 -6.27 9.60 -18.92
N TRP A 285 -7.57 9.52 -18.64
CA TRP A 285 -8.27 8.28 -18.25
C TRP A 285 -8.14 7.14 -19.26
N LEU A 286 -7.81 7.43 -20.53
CA LEU A 286 -7.56 6.41 -21.55
C LEU A 286 -6.27 5.62 -21.31
N GLY A 287 -5.27 6.25 -20.68
CA GLY A 287 -4.00 5.63 -20.30
C GLY A 287 -3.93 5.18 -18.83
N ASP A 288 -4.74 5.77 -17.96
CA ASP A 288 -4.90 5.32 -16.57
C ASP A 288 -5.75 4.03 -16.53
N GLY A 289 -5.11 2.91 -16.15
CA GLY A 289 -5.78 1.62 -16.07
C GLY A 289 -6.87 1.52 -15.01
N ALA A 290 -6.83 2.32 -13.95
CA ALA A 290 -7.87 2.35 -12.93
C ALA A 290 -9.13 3.06 -13.47
N GLU A 291 -8.99 4.26 -14.03
CA GLU A 291 -10.12 5.00 -14.62
C GLU A 291 -10.67 4.32 -15.88
N TYR A 292 -9.81 3.77 -16.75
CA TYR A 292 -10.25 2.96 -17.88
C TYR A 292 -11.07 1.74 -17.44
N SER A 293 -10.67 1.08 -16.34
CA SER A 293 -11.41 -0.07 -15.82
C SER A 293 -12.74 0.32 -15.17
N LYS A 294 -12.84 1.49 -14.53
CA LYS A 294 -14.12 2.08 -14.11
C LYS A 294 -15.01 2.38 -15.31
N TRP A 295 -14.49 3.01 -16.36
CA TRP A 295 -15.23 3.28 -17.59
C TRP A 295 -15.79 2.01 -18.25
N LEU A 296 -14.98 0.95 -18.31
CA LEU A 296 -15.41 -0.34 -18.86
C LEU A 296 -16.51 -0.95 -18.00
N SER A 297 -16.36 -0.89 -16.68
CA SER A 297 -17.35 -1.36 -15.71
C SER A 297 -18.69 -0.61 -15.85
N ARG A 298 -18.67 0.73 -15.99
CA ARG A 298 -19.87 1.56 -16.28
C ARG A 298 -20.56 1.12 -17.57
N ASN A 299 -19.81 0.86 -18.64
CA ASN A 299 -20.35 0.39 -19.92
C ASN A 299 -20.99 -1.01 -19.82
N ILE A 300 -20.39 -1.90 -19.01
CA ILE A 300 -20.94 -3.24 -18.76
C ILE A 300 -22.24 -3.13 -17.96
N SER A 301 -22.26 -2.32 -16.90
CA SER A 301 -23.46 -2.05 -16.10
C SER A 301 -24.59 -1.47 -16.95
N ALA A 302 -24.32 -0.43 -17.75
CA ALA A 302 -25.32 0.17 -18.64
C ALA A 302 -25.86 -0.85 -19.67
N ALA A 303 -24.99 -1.59 -20.34
CA ALA A 303 -25.40 -2.65 -21.27
C ALA A 303 -26.20 -3.77 -20.59
N ALA A 304 -25.92 -4.09 -19.34
CA ALA A 304 -26.66 -5.10 -18.56
C ALA A 304 -28.05 -4.60 -18.12
N ILE A 305 -28.20 -3.30 -17.84
CA ILE A 305 -29.48 -2.67 -17.48
C ILE A 305 -30.44 -2.69 -18.68
N ASP A 306 -29.94 -2.48 -19.89
CA ASP A 306 -30.75 -2.51 -21.12
C ASP A 306 -31.23 -3.94 -21.51
N ILE A 307 -30.59 -4.99 -20.98
CA ILE A 307 -31.02 -6.39 -21.20
C ILE A 307 -32.24 -6.69 -20.32
N LYS A 308 -33.44 -6.63 -20.93
CA LYS A 308 -34.70 -6.99 -20.25
C LYS A 308 -34.70 -8.46 -19.81
N PRO A 309 -34.80 -8.77 -18.49
CA PRO A 309 -34.87 -10.14 -18.01
C PRO A 309 -36.22 -10.80 -18.34
N GLY A 310 -36.21 -12.10 -18.66
CA GLY A 310 -37.43 -12.92 -18.76
C GLY A 310 -37.79 -13.50 -20.14
N VAL A 311 -37.03 -13.22 -21.20
CA VAL A 311 -37.24 -13.82 -22.54
C VAL A 311 -36.24 -14.94 -22.79
N LYS A 312 -36.65 -16.05 -23.41
CA LYS A 312 -35.78 -17.22 -23.72
C LYS A 312 -34.58 -16.92 -24.65
N THR A 313 -34.45 -15.70 -25.15
CA THR A 313 -33.37 -15.22 -26.02
C THR A 313 -32.35 -14.32 -25.29
N VAL A 314 -32.43 -14.25 -23.94
CA VAL A 314 -31.57 -13.39 -23.09
C VAL A 314 -30.18 -13.99 -22.84
N ASP A 315 -30.01 -15.31 -22.92
CA ASP A 315 -28.74 -15.96 -22.58
C ASP A 315 -27.60 -15.57 -23.52
N GLU A 316 -27.88 -15.38 -24.81
CA GLU A 316 -26.88 -15.01 -25.81
C GLU A 316 -26.23 -13.62 -25.58
N PRO A 317 -26.98 -12.50 -25.48
CA PRO A 317 -26.38 -11.19 -25.18
C PRO A 317 -25.71 -11.15 -23.80
N LEU A 318 -26.26 -11.87 -22.82
CA LEU A 318 -25.69 -11.95 -21.48
C LEU A 318 -24.35 -12.69 -21.51
N ASN A 319 -24.24 -13.82 -22.22
CA ASN A 319 -22.98 -14.55 -22.42
C ASN A 319 -21.94 -13.76 -23.21
N MET A 320 -22.35 -12.95 -24.19
CA MET A 320 -21.47 -11.99 -24.87
C MET A 320 -20.89 -10.98 -23.86
N LEU A 321 -21.75 -10.35 -23.05
CA LEU A 321 -21.33 -9.40 -22.03
C LEU A 321 -20.43 -10.06 -20.96
N GLY A 322 -20.69 -11.31 -20.60
CA GLY A 322 -19.86 -12.12 -19.70
C GLY A 322 -18.43 -12.35 -20.19
N GLN A 323 -18.21 -12.45 -21.51
CA GLN A 323 -16.85 -12.54 -22.08
C GLN A 323 -16.06 -11.24 -21.87
N VAL A 324 -16.72 -10.08 -22.03
CA VAL A 324 -16.12 -8.76 -21.79
C VAL A 324 -15.87 -8.55 -20.30
N PHE A 325 -16.82 -8.93 -19.43
CA PHE A 325 -16.66 -8.89 -17.97
C PHE A 325 -15.46 -9.74 -17.51
N LYS A 326 -15.38 -11.01 -17.95
CA LYS A 326 -14.25 -11.89 -17.63
C LYS A 326 -12.91 -11.33 -18.08
N ARG A 327 -12.85 -10.70 -19.27
CA ARG A 327 -11.62 -10.06 -19.77
C ARG A 327 -11.30 -8.76 -19.03
N GLY A 328 -12.30 -7.98 -18.63
CA GLY A 328 -12.14 -6.80 -17.78
C GLY A 328 -11.47 -7.15 -16.44
N LEU A 329 -11.89 -8.25 -15.80
CA LEU A 329 -11.23 -8.78 -14.59
C LEU A 329 -9.76 -9.22 -14.81
N SER A 330 -9.31 -9.35 -16.06
CA SER A 330 -7.91 -9.66 -16.41
C SER A 330 -7.06 -8.44 -16.80
N LEU A 331 -7.59 -7.21 -16.75
CA LEU A 331 -6.85 -5.97 -17.04
C LEU A 331 -5.84 -5.54 -15.96
N GLY A 332 -5.82 -6.21 -14.80
CA GLY A 332 -4.95 -5.89 -13.66
C GLY A 332 -5.60 -5.01 -12.57
N TYR A 333 -6.57 -4.18 -12.94
CA TYR A 333 -7.22 -3.20 -12.03
C TYR A 333 -8.58 -3.69 -11.51
N ARG A 334 -8.59 -4.89 -10.91
CA ARG A 334 -9.81 -5.59 -10.47
C ARG A 334 -10.64 -4.79 -9.47
N ASP A 335 -9.98 -4.16 -8.52
CA ASP A 335 -10.60 -3.49 -7.38
C ASP A 335 -11.40 -2.27 -7.86
N ALA A 336 -10.80 -1.43 -8.71
CA ALA A 336 -11.46 -0.31 -9.36
C ALA A 336 -12.63 -0.76 -10.26
N PHE A 337 -12.43 -1.82 -11.03
CA PHE A 337 -13.48 -2.41 -11.89
C PHE A 337 -14.69 -2.88 -11.08
N VAL A 338 -14.46 -3.69 -10.03
CA VAL A 338 -15.52 -4.29 -9.22
C VAL A 338 -16.21 -3.26 -8.32
N SER A 339 -15.44 -2.33 -7.73
CA SER A 339 -15.96 -1.19 -6.96
C SER A 339 -16.99 -0.40 -7.78
N GLU A 340 -16.64 -0.04 -9.01
CA GLU A 340 -17.54 0.68 -9.91
C GLU A 340 -18.74 -0.18 -10.34
N LEU A 341 -18.56 -1.50 -10.54
CA LEU A 341 -19.61 -2.42 -11.00
C LEU A 341 -20.77 -2.46 -10.00
N TYR A 342 -20.48 -2.77 -8.73
CA TYR A 342 -21.53 -2.87 -7.72
C TYR A 342 -22.06 -1.48 -7.33
N THR A 343 -21.24 -0.42 -7.40
CA THR A 343 -21.70 0.96 -7.17
C THR A 343 -22.75 1.36 -8.22
N ALA A 344 -22.47 1.12 -9.50
CA ALA A 344 -23.39 1.44 -10.59
C ALA A 344 -24.69 0.62 -10.53
N LEU A 345 -24.62 -0.67 -10.20
CA LEU A 345 -25.79 -1.56 -10.19
C LEU A 345 -26.62 -1.51 -8.89
N LEU A 346 -25.99 -1.32 -7.73
CA LEU A 346 -26.63 -1.46 -6.42
C LEU A 346 -26.83 -0.13 -5.68
N PHE A 347 -25.95 0.86 -5.86
CA PHE A 347 -26.03 2.12 -5.13
C PHE A 347 -26.85 3.22 -5.83
N GLY A 348 -27.30 2.98 -7.07
CA GLY A 348 -28.27 3.84 -7.77
C GLY A 348 -29.64 3.98 -7.06
N GLN A 349 -30.63 4.59 -7.73
CA GLN A 349 -31.97 4.83 -7.14
C GLN A 349 -32.67 3.55 -6.65
N ARG A 350 -32.40 2.41 -7.29
CA ARG A 350 -32.87 1.07 -6.90
C ARG A 350 -31.70 0.09 -7.04
N ALA A 351 -31.61 -0.91 -6.16
CA ALA A 351 -30.58 -1.95 -6.25
C ALA A 351 -30.99 -3.03 -7.27
N LEU A 352 -30.20 -3.19 -8.34
CA LEU A 352 -30.49 -4.09 -9.46
C LEU A 352 -29.87 -5.48 -9.26
N TRP A 353 -30.28 -6.14 -8.17
CA TRP A 353 -29.78 -7.46 -7.78
C TRP A 353 -29.92 -8.53 -8.88
N THR A 354 -31.07 -8.58 -9.56
CA THR A 354 -31.33 -9.54 -10.64
C THR A 354 -30.33 -9.40 -11.80
N THR A 355 -30.02 -8.17 -12.20
CA THR A 355 -29.02 -7.87 -13.24
C THR A 355 -27.63 -8.32 -12.80
N LEU A 356 -27.23 -8.05 -11.55
CA LEU A 356 -25.95 -8.51 -11.00
C LEU A 356 -25.87 -10.04 -10.93
N HIS A 357 -26.91 -10.73 -10.45
CA HIS A 357 -26.97 -12.19 -10.43
C HIS A 357 -26.85 -12.81 -11.82
N SER A 358 -27.54 -12.23 -12.81
CA SER A 358 -27.43 -12.64 -14.21
C SER A 358 -26.01 -12.46 -14.76
N LEU A 359 -25.34 -11.34 -14.48
CA LEU A 359 -23.94 -11.13 -14.87
C LEU A 359 -23.00 -12.15 -14.21
N LEU A 360 -23.12 -12.35 -12.89
CA LEU A 360 -22.27 -13.29 -12.15
C LEU A 360 -22.41 -14.74 -12.65
N LYS A 361 -23.63 -15.16 -13.05
CA LYS A 361 -23.87 -16.50 -13.62
C LYS A 361 -23.11 -16.79 -14.92
N THR A 362 -22.65 -15.77 -15.65
CA THR A 362 -21.82 -15.95 -16.86
C THR A 362 -20.35 -16.27 -16.55
N LEU A 363 -19.92 -16.02 -15.31
CA LEU A 363 -18.54 -16.21 -14.87
C LEU A 363 -18.29 -17.63 -14.37
N SER A 364 -17.03 -18.06 -14.39
CA SER A 364 -16.65 -19.36 -13.83
C SER A 364 -16.81 -19.39 -12.31
N ALA A 365 -16.88 -20.59 -11.73
CA ALA A 365 -16.94 -20.80 -10.29
C ALA A 365 -15.83 -20.09 -9.50
N TYR A 366 -14.62 -19.98 -10.08
CA TYR A 366 -13.49 -19.25 -9.50
C TYR A 366 -13.69 -17.74 -9.59
N ASP A 367 -14.05 -17.24 -10.78
CA ASP A 367 -14.24 -15.81 -11.04
C ASP A 367 -15.39 -15.22 -10.18
N GLN A 368 -16.48 -15.98 -9.98
CA GLN A 368 -17.59 -15.58 -9.10
C GLN A 368 -17.16 -15.38 -7.65
N LYS A 369 -16.35 -16.31 -7.11
CA LYS A 369 -15.81 -16.22 -5.75
C LYS A 369 -14.87 -15.03 -5.61
N ALA A 370 -13.94 -14.87 -6.55
CA ALA A 370 -13.01 -13.75 -6.56
C ALA A 370 -13.73 -12.38 -6.60
N VAL A 371 -14.83 -12.25 -7.35
CA VAL A 371 -15.66 -11.03 -7.34
C VAL A 371 -16.38 -10.85 -6.00
N PHE A 372 -16.93 -11.92 -5.40
CA PHE A 372 -17.54 -11.86 -4.08
C PHE A 372 -16.56 -11.41 -2.99
N ASP A 373 -15.38 -12.03 -2.93
CA ASP A 373 -14.32 -11.70 -1.96
C ASP A 373 -13.84 -10.25 -2.13
N MET A 374 -13.76 -9.77 -3.38
CA MET A 374 -13.42 -8.38 -3.69
C MET A 374 -14.49 -7.39 -3.20
N ILE A 375 -15.78 -7.65 -3.47
CA ILE A 375 -16.88 -6.80 -2.97
C ILE A 375 -16.87 -6.78 -1.44
N LEU A 376 -16.72 -7.95 -0.79
CA LEU A 376 -16.69 -8.04 0.66
C LEU A 376 -15.53 -7.23 1.28
N ARG A 377 -14.32 -7.37 0.73
CA ARG A 377 -13.13 -6.60 1.18
C ARG A 377 -13.31 -5.10 1.00
N ASP A 378 -13.73 -4.66 -0.18
CA ASP A 378 -13.89 -3.24 -0.49
C ASP A 378 -15.02 -2.59 0.34
N VAL A 379 -16.17 -3.26 0.47
CA VAL A 379 -17.29 -2.76 1.30
C VAL A 379 -16.91 -2.73 2.78
N THR A 380 -16.25 -3.76 3.31
CA THR A 380 -15.80 -3.77 4.72
C THR A 380 -14.73 -2.72 4.97
N ARG A 381 -13.73 -2.56 4.10
CA ARG A 381 -12.70 -1.51 4.18
C ARG A 381 -13.29 -0.08 4.16
N LYS A 382 -14.29 0.17 3.29
CA LYS A 382 -14.95 1.49 3.17
C LYS A 382 -15.85 1.83 4.37
N SER A 383 -16.56 0.83 4.91
CA SER A 383 -17.55 1.05 5.98
C SER A 383 -16.95 0.88 7.39
N LEU A 384 -16.21 -0.20 7.62
CA LEU A 384 -15.58 -0.57 8.88
C LEU A 384 -14.11 -0.14 8.91
N GLN A 385 -13.86 1.17 8.72
CA GLN A 385 -12.57 1.74 9.11
C GLN A 385 -12.30 1.39 10.57
N ALA A 386 -11.11 0.85 10.86
CA ALA A 386 -10.82 0.21 12.13
C ALA A 386 -11.01 1.15 13.33
N SER A 387 -12.15 1.00 14.01
CA SER A 387 -12.46 1.69 15.26
C SER A 387 -11.67 1.02 16.39
N HIS A 388 -10.42 1.45 16.56
CA HIS A 388 -9.42 0.74 17.37
C HIS A 388 -9.67 0.75 18.89
N ASP A 389 -10.61 1.53 19.42
CA ASP A 389 -10.74 1.72 20.87
C ASP A 389 -11.50 0.61 21.61
N LYS A 390 -12.40 -0.16 20.96
CA LYS A 390 -13.18 -1.23 21.61
C LYS A 390 -13.53 -2.35 20.64
N LEU A 391 -13.60 -3.59 21.13
CA LEU A 391 -14.18 -4.76 20.44
C LEU A 391 -15.63 -4.52 19.97
N PHE A 392 -16.32 -3.54 20.57
CA PHE A 392 -17.68 -3.18 20.24
C PHE A 392 -17.88 -1.66 20.31
N THR A 393 -18.31 -1.02 19.22
CA THR A 393 -18.99 0.28 19.27
C THR A 393 -20.42 0.17 18.73
N PRO A 394 -21.40 0.90 19.29
CA PRO A 394 -22.78 0.87 18.79
C PRO A 394 -22.90 1.35 17.33
N SER A 395 -21.98 2.22 16.89
CA SER A 395 -21.95 2.72 15.52
C SER A 395 -21.59 1.64 14.49
N ASP A 396 -20.86 0.60 14.89
CA ASP A 396 -20.49 -0.48 13.97
C ASP A 396 -21.70 -1.37 13.65
N THR A 397 -22.59 -1.59 14.61
CA THR A 397 -23.81 -2.42 14.44
C THR A 397 -24.67 -1.96 13.26
N VAL A 398 -24.89 -0.64 13.10
CA VAL A 398 -25.66 -0.10 11.97
C VAL A 398 -24.97 -0.43 10.64
N LYS A 399 -23.65 -0.22 10.54
CA LYS A 399 -22.88 -0.53 9.33
C LYS A 399 -22.86 -2.03 9.04
N VAL A 400 -22.67 -2.86 10.07
CA VAL A 400 -22.72 -4.33 10.01
C VAL A 400 -24.06 -4.82 9.43
N THR A 401 -25.19 -4.23 9.80
CA THR A 401 -26.50 -4.60 9.22
C THR A 401 -26.58 -4.32 7.72
N GLY A 402 -25.96 -3.23 7.24
CA GLY A 402 -25.87 -2.90 5.81
C GLY A 402 -24.91 -3.83 5.05
N ILE A 403 -23.81 -4.25 5.67
CA ILE A 403 -22.90 -5.26 5.11
C ILE A 403 -23.59 -6.63 5.04
N ALA A 404 -24.38 -7.00 6.06
CA ALA A 404 -25.20 -8.20 6.05
C ALA A 404 -26.24 -8.15 4.91
N ALA A 405 -26.84 -6.98 4.65
CA ALA A 405 -27.72 -6.78 3.49
C ALA A 405 -27.00 -7.01 2.14
N MET A 406 -25.76 -6.51 2.01
CA MET A 406 -24.92 -6.74 0.83
C MET A 406 -24.58 -8.23 0.65
N ILE A 407 -24.10 -8.90 1.70
CA ILE A 407 -23.75 -10.34 1.66
C ILE A 407 -24.98 -11.18 1.33
N ASN A 408 -26.10 -10.92 1.99
CA ASN A 408 -27.36 -11.64 1.78
C ASN A 408 -27.84 -11.48 0.32
N GLY A 409 -27.80 -10.26 -0.22
CA GLY A 409 -28.16 -9.98 -1.60
C GLY A 409 -27.25 -10.68 -2.62
N LEU A 410 -25.94 -10.78 -2.36
CA LEU A 410 -25.00 -11.50 -3.24
C LEU A 410 -25.19 -13.01 -3.22
N VAL A 411 -25.47 -13.59 -2.05
CA VAL A 411 -25.68 -15.03 -1.84
C VAL A 411 -27.07 -15.49 -2.30
N GLN A 412 -28.06 -14.59 -2.29
CA GLN A 412 -29.43 -14.90 -2.72
C GLN A 412 -29.46 -15.51 -4.12
N ALA A 413 -30.10 -16.69 -4.24
CA ALA A 413 -30.20 -17.47 -5.48
C ALA A 413 -28.84 -17.93 -6.08
N ASN A 414 -27.76 -17.97 -5.30
CA ASN A 414 -26.46 -18.52 -5.71
C ASN A 414 -25.86 -19.44 -4.62
N SER A 415 -26.17 -20.73 -4.68
CA SER A 415 -25.67 -21.76 -3.75
C SER A 415 -24.15 -21.93 -3.75
N LEU A 416 -23.45 -21.54 -4.83
CA LEU A 416 -21.99 -21.56 -4.91
C LEU A 416 -21.38 -20.50 -4.00
N LEU A 417 -21.95 -19.27 -4.01
CA LEU A 417 -21.51 -18.20 -3.12
C LEU A 417 -21.92 -18.47 -1.66
N GLU A 418 -23.06 -19.13 -1.43
CA GLU A 418 -23.44 -19.60 -0.09
C GLU A 418 -22.43 -20.60 0.48
N ALA A 419 -22.08 -21.63 -0.30
CA ALA A 419 -21.07 -22.61 0.10
C ALA A 419 -19.68 -21.97 0.26
N HIS A 420 -19.37 -20.93 -0.52
CA HIS A 420 -18.15 -20.14 -0.37
C HIS A 420 -18.15 -19.33 0.94
N LEU A 421 -19.27 -18.72 1.34
CA LEU A 421 -19.39 -18.01 2.61
C LEU A 421 -19.25 -18.95 3.83
N VAL A 422 -19.82 -20.16 3.75
CA VAL A 422 -19.60 -21.21 4.76
C VAL A 422 -18.13 -21.64 4.80
N HIS A 423 -17.48 -21.79 3.64
CA HIS A 423 -16.05 -22.08 3.58
C HIS A 423 -15.19 -20.95 4.14
N TRP A 424 -15.54 -19.68 3.87
CA TRP A 424 -14.87 -18.48 4.36
C TRP A 424 -14.86 -18.41 5.90
N LEU A 425 -15.97 -18.75 6.57
CA LEU A 425 -16.04 -18.83 8.04
C LEU A 425 -15.31 -20.05 8.65
N THR A 426 -15.10 -21.12 7.86
CA THR A 426 -14.58 -22.40 8.37
C THR A 426 -13.16 -22.73 7.89
N SER A 427 -12.54 -21.83 7.12
CA SER A 427 -11.20 -22.00 6.59
C SER A 427 -10.18 -21.25 7.44
N ASN A 428 -9.11 -21.94 7.86
CA ASN A 428 -8.01 -21.33 8.60
C ASN A 428 -7.02 -20.60 7.68
N ASN A 429 -7.24 -20.57 6.37
CA ASN A 429 -6.37 -19.86 5.43
C ASN A 429 -6.24 -18.39 5.87
N GLY A 430 -5.01 -17.89 6.04
CA GLY A 430 -4.73 -16.57 6.63
C GLY A 430 -5.44 -15.41 5.92
N GLU A 431 -5.77 -15.62 4.64
CA GLU A 431 -6.56 -14.75 3.78
C GLU A 431 -7.91 -14.27 4.39
N TYR A 432 -8.53 -15.05 5.29
CA TYR A 432 -9.82 -14.70 5.92
C TYR A 432 -9.73 -14.36 7.41
N ALA A 433 -8.64 -14.75 8.07
CA ALA A 433 -8.37 -14.39 9.47
C ALA A 433 -8.07 -12.89 9.64
N GLY A 434 -7.50 -12.22 8.63
CA GLY A 434 -7.21 -10.78 8.65
C GLY A 434 -8.44 -9.85 8.59
N LEU A 435 -9.65 -10.37 8.36
CA LEU A 435 -10.88 -9.57 8.26
C LEU A 435 -11.42 -9.15 9.65
N THR A 436 -12.14 -8.04 9.70
CA THR A 436 -12.61 -7.44 10.96
C THR A 436 -13.74 -8.25 11.61
N LEU A 437 -13.91 -8.11 12.93
CA LEU A 437 -15.03 -8.71 13.66
C LEU A 437 -16.39 -8.32 13.08
N GLY A 438 -16.54 -7.08 12.58
CA GLY A 438 -17.77 -6.62 11.92
C GLY A 438 -18.08 -7.38 10.62
N ALA A 439 -17.05 -7.80 9.86
CA ALA A 439 -17.25 -8.65 8.68
C ALA A 439 -17.76 -10.06 9.06
N ARG A 440 -17.20 -10.66 10.13
CA ARG A 440 -17.67 -11.95 10.67
C ARG A 440 -19.10 -11.88 11.21
N ARG A 441 -19.42 -10.83 11.97
CA ARG A 441 -20.77 -10.52 12.45
C ARG A 441 -21.77 -10.44 11.29
N ALA A 442 -21.46 -9.69 10.25
CA ALA A 442 -22.30 -9.57 9.07
C ALA A 442 -22.50 -10.93 8.36
N ALA A 443 -21.42 -11.68 8.12
CA ALA A 443 -21.49 -13.01 7.51
C ALA A 443 -22.38 -13.98 8.30
N ILE A 444 -22.17 -14.08 9.62
CA ILE A 444 -22.93 -14.98 10.49
C ILE A 444 -24.41 -14.55 10.57
N ALA A 445 -24.69 -13.24 10.62
CA ALA A 445 -26.07 -12.72 10.58
C ALA A 445 -26.82 -13.09 9.29
N THR A 446 -26.13 -13.23 8.14
CA THR A 446 -26.75 -13.74 6.92
C THR A 446 -27.02 -15.24 6.95
N LEU A 447 -26.07 -16.03 7.46
CA LEU A 447 -26.24 -17.48 7.59
C LEU A 447 -27.27 -17.86 8.67
N ALA A 448 -27.54 -16.98 9.64
CA ALA A 448 -28.56 -17.18 10.67
C ALA A 448 -30.00 -17.29 10.15
N GLN A 449 -30.25 -17.06 8.84
CA GLN A 449 -31.51 -17.46 8.21
C GLN A 449 -31.68 -18.99 8.08
N LYS A 450 -30.60 -19.78 8.18
CA LYS A 450 -30.60 -21.23 7.97
C LYS A 450 -29.84 -21.96 9.07
N GLN A 451 -30.56 -22.73 9.88
CA GLN A 451 -29.98 -23.52 10.99
C GLN A 451 -28.86 -24.45 10.52
N ASP A 452 -29.09 -25.23 9.45
CA ASP A 452 -28.13 -26.20 8.91
C ASP A 452 -26.75 -25.55 8.61
N SER A 453 -26.76 -24.35 8.03
CA SER A 453 -25.54 -23.61 7.70
C SER A 453 -24.76 -23.20 8.96
N LEU A 454 -25.44 -22.76 10.02
CA LEU A 454 -24.79 -22.45 11.30
C LEU A 454 -24.23 -23.70 11.98
N GLU A 455 -24.95 -24.83 11.96
CA GLU A 455 -24.45 -26.10 12.50
C GLU A 455 -23.21 -26.58 11.76
N ILE A 456 -23.19 -26.50 10.43
CA ILE A 456 -22.03 -26.86 9.60
C ILE A 456 -20.83 -25.96 9.93
N VAL A 457 -21.05 -24.65 10.09
CA VAL A 457 -19.97 -23.73 10.50
C VAL A 457 -19.46 -24.09 11.89
N LEU A 458 -20.32 -24.19 12.90
CA LEU A 458 -19.92 -24.47 14.28
C LEU A 458 -19.19 -25.81 14.40
N LYS A 459 -19.70 -26.89 13.81
CA LYS A 459 -19.06 -28.23 13.84
C LYS A 459 -17.67 -28.21 13.18
N LYS A 460 -17.51 -27.57 12.02
CA LYS A 460 -16.21 -27.46 11.34
C LYS A 460 -15.22 -26.57 12.11
N SER A 461 -15.69 -25.42 12.61
CA SER A 461 -14.87 -24.50 13.40
C SER A 461 -14.39 -25.15 14.70
N LEU A 462 -15.25 -25.90 15.40
CA LEU A 462 -14.86 -26.67 16.60
C LEU A 462 -13.81 -27.74 16.29
N ALA A 463 -14.00 -28.52 15.21
CA ALA A 463 -13.05 -29.56 14.81
C ALA A 463 -11.66 -29.00 14.48
N SER A 464 -11.58 -27.85 13.79
CA SER A 464 -10.31 -27.17 13.54
C SER A 464 -9.73 -26.51 14.80
N PHE A 465 -10.58 -25.87 15.62
CA PHE A 465 -10.13 -25.22 16.85
C PHE A 465 -9.54 -26.21 17.87
N GLY A 466 -9.98 -27.48 17.84
CA GLY A 466 -9.44 -28.58 18.64
C GLY A 466 -8.28 -29.38 18.01
N ASN A 467 -7.74 -28.97 16.86
CA ASN A 467 -6.65 -29.70 16.19
C ASN A 467 -5.28 -29.32 16.77
N ASN A 468 -4.58 -30.29 17.37
CA ASN A 468 -3.27 -30.09 18.02
C ASN A 468 -2.21 -29.43 17.13
N ILE A 469 -2.16 -29.76 15.83
CA ILE A 469 -1.18 -29.19 14.88
C ILE A 469 -1.49 -27.69 14.68
N GLN A 470 -2.76 -27.35 14.52
CA GLN A 470 -3.21 -25.97 14.32
C GLN A 470 -3.05 -25.13 15.60
N ILE A 471 -3.33 -25.71 16.78
CA ILE A 471 -3.07 -25.07 18.08
C ILE A 471 -1.58 -24.68 18.21
N GLN A 472 -0.67 -25.56 17.75
CA GLN A 472 0.77 -25.32 17.84
C GLN A 472 1.29 -24.33 16.77
N HIS A 473 0.83 -24.42 15.52
CA HIS A 473 1.43 -23.70 14.38
C HIS A 473 0.60 -22.54 13.81
N ASP A 474 -0.71 -22.44 14.05
CA ASP A 474 -1.52 -21.32 13.55
C ASP A 474 -1.21 -20.03 14.35
N ILE A 475 -1.14 -18.90 13.65
CA ILE A 475 -0.91 -17.55 14.17
C ILE A 475 -1.97 -17.22 15.23
N MET A 476 -1.62 -16.52 16.31
CA MET A 476 -2.60 -16.24 17.38
C MET A 476 -3.87 -15.53 16.86
N LEU A 477 -3.71 -14.59 15.93
CA LEU A 477 -4.80 -13.88 15.27
C LEU A 477 -5.77 -14.80 14.50
N GLN A 478 -5.28 -15.92 13.94
CA GLN A 478 -6.15 -16.95 13.33
C GLN A 478 -6.97 -17.66 14.41
N GLN A 479 -6.33 -18.05 15.52
CA GLN A 479 -7.01 -18.76 16.60
C GLN A 479 -8.09 -17.89 17.26
N GLU A 480 -7.79 -16.60 17.50
CA GLU A 480 -8.75 -15.61 17.99
C GLU A 480 -9.91 -15.38 17.00
N SER A 481 -9.62 -15.30 15.70
CA SER A 481 -10.66 -15.18 14.66
C SER A 481 -11.62 -16.38 14.65
N LEU A 482 -11.09 -17.58 14.91
CA LEU A 482 -11.87 -18.81 14.98
C LEU A 482 -12.72 -18.87 16.27
N THR A 483 -12.17 -18.40 17.40
CA THR A 483 -12.93 -18.20 18.64
C THR A 483 -14.09 -17.21 18.45
N GLN A 484 -13.87 -16.08 17.77
CA GLN A 484 -14.95 -15.13 17.43
C GLN A 484 -16.07 -15.81 16.65
N THR A 485 -15.72 -16.59 15.60
CA THR A 485 -16.70 -17.34 14.80
C THR A 485 -17.47 -18.36 15.65
N ILE A 486 -16.80 -19.12 16.52
CA ILE A 486 -17.44 -20.13 17.39
C ILE A 486 -18.42 -19.47 18.37
N LEU A 487 -18.02 -18.38 19.04
CA LEU A 487 -18.86 -17.70 20.03
C LEU A 487 -20.09 -17.04 19.38
N LEU A 488 -19.88 -16.32 18.27
CA LEU A 488 -20.98 -15.73 17.50
C LEU A 488 -21.95 -16.82 17.02
N THR A 489 -21.46 -17.85 16.32
CA THR A 489 -22.33 -18.93 15.81
C THR A 489 -23.05 -19.69 16.92
N SER A 490 -22.42 -19.93 18.07
CA SER A 490 -23.08 -20.54 19.23
C SER A 490 -24.23 -19.66 19.75
N GLY A 491 -24.03 -18.34 19.83
CA GLY A 491 -25.07 -17.39 20.24
C GLY A 491 -26.27 -17.38 19.28
N TYR A 492 -26.04 -17.34 17.96
CA TYR A 492 -27.14 -17.40 16.99
C TYR A 492 -27.84 -18.77 16.98
N LEU A 493 -27.08 -19.87 17.04
CA LEU A 493 -27.64 -21.22 17.05
C LEU A 493 -28.48 -21.46 18.31
N HIS A 494 -28.06 -20.97 19.49
CA HIS A 494 -28.86 -21.05 20.71
C HIS A 494 -30.22 -20.36 20.58
N ARG A 495 -30.26 -19.18 19.93
CA ARG A 495 -31.49 -18.41 19.72
C ARG A 495 -32.45 -19.05 18.70
N LEU A 496 -31.94 -19.85 17.77
CA LEU A 496 -32.74 -20.54 16.74
C LEU A 496 -33.17 -21.95 17.20
N SER A 497 -32.25 -22.71 17.77
CA SER A 497 -32.41 -24.12 18.12
C SER A 497 -31.52 -24.48 19.32
N PRO A 498 -31.97 -24.22 20.57
CA PRO A 498 -31.17 -24.49 21.77
C PRO A 498 -30.85 -25.99 21.93
N GLU A 499 -31.71 -26.88 21.44
CA GLU A 499 -31.49 -28.33 21.41
C GLU A 499 -30.27 -28.72 20.55
N ALA A 500 -30.07 -28.08 19.39
CA ALA A 500 -28.95 -28.37 18.50
C ALA A 500 -27.61 -27.97 19.14
N LEU A 501 -27.54 -26.79 19.77
CA LEU A 501 -26.34 -26.39 20.50
C LEU A 501 -26.05 -27.36 21.66
N LYS A 502 -27.08 -27.81 22.39
CA LYS A 502 -26.95 -28.79 23.48
C LYS A 502 -26.46 -30.17 23.01
N GLN A 503 -26.84 -30.60 21.81
CA GLN A 503 -26.28 -31.81 21.20
C GLN A 503 -24.79 -31.62 20.83
N ILE A 504 -24.42 -30.44 20.31
CA ILE A 504 -23.03 -30.12 19.95
C ILE A 504 -22.13 -29.99 21.19
N SER A 505 -22.58 -29.36 22.27
CA SER A 505 -21.80 -29.24 23.52
C SER A 505 -21.59 -30.59 24.22
N GLY A 506 -22.48 -31.56 23.98
CA GLY A 506 -22.32 -32.95 24.43
C GLY A 506 -21.54 -33.85 23.46
N SER A 507 -21.05 -33.35 22.33
CA SER A 507 -20.38 -34.17 21.32
C SER A 507 -18.92 -34.49 21.68
N GLY A 508 -18.41 -35.59 21.14
CA GLY A 508 -17.02 -36.00 21.35
C GLY A 508 -16.01 -34.97 20.82
N GLU A 509 -16.35 -34.28 19.72
CA GLU A 509 -15.54 -33.21 19.13
C GLU A 509 -15.43 -31.99 20.06
N PHE A 510 -16.51 -31.59 20.74
CA PHE A 510 -16.46 -30.48 21.69
C PHE A 510 -15.62 -30.83 22.91
N LEU A 511 -15.81 -32.02 23.50
CA LEU A 511 -15.02 -32.48 24.64
C LEU A 511 -13.54 -32.65 24.29
N HIS A 512 -13.25 -33.21 23.11
CA HIS A 512 -11.88 -33.29 22.59
C HIS A 512 -11.26 -31.90 22.40
N MET A 513 -12.00 -30.96 21.80
CA MET A 513 -11.55 -29.57 21.61
C MET A 513 -11.17 -28.92 22.94
N VAL A 514 -12.01 -29.03 23.97
CA VAL A 514 -11.73 -28.46 25.30
C VAL A 514 -10.48 -29.11 25.89
N SER A 515 -10.35 -30.44 25.84
CA SER A 515 -9.17 -31.16 26.34
C SER A 515 -7.88 -30.79 25.59
N ALA A 516 -7.92 -30.71 24.26
CA ALA A 516 -6.80 -30.32 23.41
C ALA A 516 -6.37 -28.86 23.67
N ARG A 517 -7.34 -27.96 23.85
CA ARG A 517 -7.07 -26.56 24.19
C ARG A 517 -6.47 -26.40 25.58
N LEU A 518 -6.98 -27.10 26.59
CA LEU A 518 -6.48 -27.01 27.98
C LEU A 518 -5.09 -27.64 28.16
N SER A 519 -4.76 -28.66 27.36
CA SER A 519 -3.43 -29.30 27.35
C SER A 519 -2.39 -28.59 26.50
N ALA A 520 -2.75 -27.52 25.78
CA ALA A 520 -1.82 -26.72 25.01
C ALA A 520 -0.78 -26.01 25.90
N SER A 521 0.50 -26.03 25.51
CA SER A 521 1.56 -25.27 26.20
C SER A 521 1.30 -23.76 26.18
N VAL A 522 0.79 -23.25 25.06
CA VAL A 522 0.56 -21.81 24.83
C VAL A 522 -0.56 -21.28 25.76
N PRO A 523 -0.27 -20.36 26.71
CA PRO A 523 -1.26 -19.89 27.68
C PRO A 523 -2.50 -19.25 27.04
N ARG A 524 -2.30 -18.41 26.02
CA ARG A 524 -3.40 -17.76 25.29
C ARG A 524 -4.30 -18.76 24.56
N ALA A 525 -3.75 -19.88 24.06
CA ALA A 525 -4.54 -20.94 23.44
C ALA A 525 -5.40 -21.69 24.47
N ARG A 526 -4.89 -21.90 25.70
CA ARG A 526 -5.66 -22.42 26.84
C ARG A 526 -6.77 -21.47 27.24
N PHE A 527 -6.47 -20.17 27.37
CA PHE A 527 -7.44 -19.11 27.68
C PHE A 527 -8.62 -19.11 26.70
N LEU A 528 -8.35 -19.08 25.38
CA LEU A 528 -9.41 -19.14 24.36
C LEU A 528 -10.24 -20.43 24.46
N GLY A 529 -9.65 -21.55 24.87
CA GLY A 529 -10.37 -22.80 25.18
C GLY A 529 -11.30 -22.69 26.39
N MET A 530 -10.81 -22.13 27.50
CA MET A 530 -11.61 -21.89 28.71
C MET A 530 -12.78 -20.94 28.44
N ILE A 531 -12.55 -19.89 27.64
CA ILE A 531 -13.57 -18.94 27.18
C ILE A 531 -14.66 -19.67 26.39
N VAL A 532 -14.31 -20.46 25.36
CA VAL A 532 -15.31 -21.20 24.56
C VAL A 532 -16.09 -22.20 25.42
N ALA A 533 -15.41 -22.96 26.28
CA ALA A 533 -16.04 -23.95 27.16
C ALA A 533 -17.05 -23.30 28.13
N THR A 534 -16.63 -22.23 28.81
CA THR A 534 -17.46 -21.47 29.75
C THR A 534 -18.61 -20.75 29.04
N ALA A 535 -18.37 -20.17 27.87
CA ALA A 535 -19.39 -19.46 27.10
C ALA A 535 -20.52 -20.39 26.61
N VAL A 536 -20.18 -21.58 26.10
CA VAL A 536 -21.18 -22.56 25.68
C VAL A 536 -21.91 -23.16 26.89
N SER A 537 -21.21 -23.42 27.99
CA SER A 537 -21.84 -23.88 29.24
C SER A 537 -22.82 -22.85 29.82
N ARG A 538 -22.48 -21.54 29.78
CA ARG A 538 -23.40 -20.43 30.16
C ARG A 538 -24.70 -20.39 29.34
N LEU A 539 -24.72 -20.95 28.13
CA LEU A 539 -25.93 -21.04 27.30
C LEU A 539 -26.73 -22.33 27.53
N VAL A 540 -26.05 -23.46 27.67
CA VAL A 540 -26.67 -24.79 27.64
C VAL A 540 -27.00 -25.34 29.03
N ASP A 541 -26.15 -25.05 30.01
CA ASP A 541 -26.28 -25.56 31.37
C ASP A 541 -27.14 -24.64 32.24
N LYS A 542 -27.64 -25.19 33.34
CA LYS A 542 -28.35 -24.40 34.35
C LYS A 542 -27.36 -23.55 35.13
N ALA A 543 -27.81 -22.43 35.69
CA ALA A 543 -26.99 -21.49 36.46
C ALA A 543 -26.19 -22.14 37.62
N ASP A 544 -26.70 -23.23 38.22
CA ASP A 544 -26.05 -24.02 39.27
C ASP A 544 -24.97 -24.99 38.74
N LYS A 545 -24.84 -25.14 37.42
CA LYS A 545 -23.95 -26.12 36.75
C LYS A 545 -23.05 -25.52 35.68
N VAL A 546 -23.02 -24.20 35.55
CA VAL A 546 -22.13 -23.51 34.60
C VAL A 546 -20.68 -23.85 34.93
N MET A 547 -19.92 -24.26 33.91
CA MET A 547 -18.49 -24.55 34.02
C MET A 547 -17.71 -23.30 34.44
N ASN A 548 -17.00 -23.39 35.57
CA ASN A 548 -16.10 -22.35 36.06
C ASN A 548 -14.72 -22.97 36.36
N PHE A 549 -13.67 -22.34 35.83
CA PHE A 549 -12.28 -22.77 36.02
C PHE A 549 -11.62 -22.16 37.27
N GLY A 550 -12.21 -21.11 37.86
CA GLY A 550 -11.71 -20.49 39.10
C GLY A 550 -10.35 -19.78 38.96
N VAL A 551 -10.05 -19.22 37.78
CA VAL A 551 -8.80 -18.50 37.49
C VAL A 551 -9.08 -17.02 37.26
N GLU A 552 -8.23 -16.14 37.82
CA GLU A 552 -8.40 -14.67 37.80
C GLU A 552 -8.56 -14.11 36.37
N GLU A 553 -7.89 -14.72 35.39
CA GLU A 553 -7.99 -14.36 33.97
C GLU A 553 -9.44 -14.38 33.43
N MET A 554 -10.28 -15.28 33.95
CA MET A 554 -11.66 -15.48 33.47
C MET A 554 -12.66 -14.48 34.05
N ASP A 555 -12.27 -13.73 35.10
CA ASP A 555 -13.05 -12.63 35.69
C ASP A 555 -12.64 -11.26 35.14
N SER A 556 -11.65 -11.21 34.23
CA SER A 556 -11.12 -9.99 33.62
C SER A 556 -12.11 -9.28 32.69
N GLU A 557 -11.91 -7.97 32.46
CA GLU A 557 -12.66 -7.20 31.45
C GLU A 557 -12.54 -7.80 30.05
N GLU A 558 -11.37 -8.38 29.72
CA GLU A 558 -11.16 -9.07 28.45
C GLU A 558 -12.07 -10.31 28.34
N ALA A 559 -12.08 -11.19 29.34
CA ALA A 559 -12.92 -12.38 29.35
C ALA A 559 -14.42 -12.01 29.17
N ASN A 560 -14.88 -10.97 29.87
CA ASN A 560 -16.23 -10.44 29.71
C ASN A 560 -16.52 -9.96 28.28
N SER A 561 -15.59 -9.25 27.64
CA SER A 561 -15.75 -8.83 26.24
C SER A 561 -15.84 -10.00 25.24
N TRP A 562 -15.21 -11.14 25.54
CA TRP A 562 -15.36 -12.37 24.77
C TRP A 562 -16.72 -13.04 25.01
N PHE A 563 -17.19 -13.11 26.25
CA PHE A 563 -18.51 -13.66 26.57
C PHE A 563 -19.64 -12.85 25.92
N ASP A 564 -19.51 -11.53 25.82
CA ASP A 564 -20.49 -10.66 25.18
C ASP A 564 -20.70 -10.93 23.68
N LEU A 565 -19.72 -11.53 22.98
CA LEU A 565 -19.87 -11.90 21.57
C LEU A 565 -21.05 -12.85 21.34
N VAL A 566 -21.37 -13.70 22.32
CA VAL A 566 -22.50 -14.63 22.28
C VAL A 566 -23.85 -13.87 22.27
N ASN A 567 -23.90 -12.74 22.97
CA ASN A 567 -25.10 -11.92 23.13
C ASN A 567 -25.39 -11.04 21.90
N ILE A 568 -24.44 -10.89 20.98
CA ILE A 568 -24.61 -10.09 19.75
C ILE A 568 -25.68 -10.70 18.86
N ALA A 569 -26.70 -9.91 18.54
CA ALA A 569 -27.80 -10.24 17.64
C ALA A 569 -27.97 -9.14 16.58
N ASP A 570 -27.14 -9.20 15.54
CA ASP A 570 -27.27 -8.37 14.34
C ASP A 570 -28.41 -8.86 13.46
N THR A 571 -28.96 -7.94 12.67
CA THR A 571 -30.03 -8.22 11.69
C THR A 571 -29.60 -7.78 10.29
N ILE A 572 -30.28 -8.31 9.28
CA ILE A 572 -30.05 -7.92 7.88
C ILE A 572 -30.79 -6.61 7.65
N GLY A 573 -30.03 -5.53 7.46
CA GLY A 573 -30.55 -4.17 7.30
C GLY A 573 -30.91 -3.81 5.85
N ASP A 574 -30.89 -2.52 5.55
CA ASP A 574 -31.03 -1.99 4.19
C ASP A 574 -29.68 -1.51 3.62
N LEU A 575 -29.54 -1.61 2.30
CA LEU A 575 -28.33 -1.23 1.58
C LEU A 575 -28.09 0.29 1.56
N SER A 576 -29.12 1.11 1.79
CA SER A 576 -29.00 2.58 1.86
C SER A 576 -27.95 3.05 2.88
N VAL A 577 -27.76 2.33 3.98
CA VAL A 577 -26.75 2.61 5.02
C VAL A 577 -25.34 2.74 4.43
N LEU A 578 -24.99 1.89 3.45
CA LEU A 578 -23.66 1.86 2.84
C LEU A 578 -23.42 3.00 1.83
N LYS A 579 -24.49 3.61 1.29
CA LYS A 579 -24.38 4.68 0.27
C LYS A 579 -23.76 5.96 0.82
N THR A 580 -23.87 6.19 2.13
CA THR A 580 -23.35 7.40 2.80
C THR A 580 -21.82 7.41 2.93
N GLY A 581 -21.16 6.25 2.78
CA GLY A 581 -19.71 6.11 2.96
C GLY A 581 -18.85 6.41 1.72
N THR A 582 -19.45 6.61 0.54
CA THR A 582 -18.70 6.78 -0.72
C THR A 582 -18.50 8.24 -1.15
N ALA A 583 -19.11 9.20 -0.45
CA ALA A 583 -19.00 10.62 -0.77
C ALA A 583 -17.87 11.30 0.01
N VAL A 584 -16.62 11.13 -0.46
CA VAL A 584 -15.62 12.20 -0.28
C VAL A 584 -16.04 13.34 -1.20
N ALA A 585 -16.95 14.16 -0.70
CA ALA A 585 -17.38 15.35 -1.39
C ALA A 585 -16.21 16.34 -1.44
N LEU A 586 -15.60 16.47 -2.63
CA LEU A 586 -14.93 17.71 -3.01
C LEU A 586 -15.90 18.85 -2.66
N PRO A 587 -15.50 19.86 -1.87
CA PRO A 587 -16.40 20.94 -1.48
C PRO A 587 -16.80 21.71 -2.74
N GLN A 588 -18.01 21.45 -3.23
CA GLN A 588 -18.55 22.13 -4.41
C GLN A 588 -18.63 23.61 -4.11
N THR A 589 -17.86 24.39 -4.87
CA THR A 589 -17.85 25.86 -4.80
C THR A 589 -19.22 26.39 -5.21
N THR A 590 -20.11 26.54 -4.23
CA THR A 590 -21.47 27.03 -4.45
C THR A 590 -21.42 28.51 -4.80
N GLN A 591 -21.45 28.79 -6.10
CA GLN A 591 -21.58 30.13 -6.65
C GLN A 591 -22.86 30.79 -6.14
N LYS A 592 -22.74 31.66 -5.12
CA LYS A 592 -23.86 32.50 -4.69
C LYS A 592 -24.06 33.64 -5.68
N ARG A 593 -25.11 33.51 -6.52
CA ARG A 593 -25.66 34.61 -7.33
C ARG A 593 -26.23 35.69 -6.38
N PRO A 594 -26.01 36.99 -6.63
CA PRO A 594 -26.33 38.03 -5.66
C PRO A 594 -27.84 38.27 -5.56
N THR A 595 -28.34 38.46 -4.34
CA THR A 595 -29.69 38.96 -4.08
C THR A 595 -29.69 39.99 -2.95
N THR A 596 -30.06 41.22 -3.33
CA THR A 596 -30.78 42.27 -2.59
C THR A 596 -30.43 42.59 -1.12
N GLN A 597 -30.13 43.87 -0.94
CA GLN A 597 -29.90 44.61 0.30
C GLN A 597 -30.96 44.38 1.39
N VAL A 598 -30.53 44.23 2.65
CA VAL A 598 -31.29 44.61 3.85
C VAL A 598 -30.34 45.35 4.82
N SER A 599 -30.86 46.38 5.49
CA SER A 599 -30.10 47.38 6.24
C SER A 599 -29.37 46.87 7.49
N LYS A 600 -28.12 47.32 7.70
CA LYS A 600 -27.45 47.26 9.01
C LYS A 600 -28.09 48.27 9.98
N ARG A 601 -28.61 47.79 11.12
CA ARG A 601 -28.73 48.61 12.35
C ARG A 601 -27.53 48.33 13.25
N SER A 602 -26.97 49.38 13.84
CA SER A 602 -25.83 49.31 14.74
C SER A 602 -26.25 49.03 16.19
N SER A 603 -25.61 48.09 16.85
CA SER A 603 -25.59 47.98 18.32
C SER A 603 -24.16 47.73 18.79
N LYS A 604 -23.63 48.63 19.63
CA LYS A 604 -22.30 48.51 20.24
C LYS A 604 -22.28 47.34 21.23
N ALA A 605 -21.18 46.59 21.28
CA ALA A 605 -20.91 45.63 22.35
C ALA A 605 -19.78 46.16 23.26
N VAL A 606 -19.95 45.98 24.57
CA VAL A 606 -18.99 46.37 25.61
C VAL A 606 -17.99 45.23 25.84
N PRO A 607 -16.68 45.50 26.00
CA PRO A 607 -15.72 44.45 26.34
C PRO A 607 -15.81 44.10 27.83
N GLN A 608 -15.96 42.80 28.14
CA GLN A 608 -15.73 42.28 29.48
C GLN A 608 -14.38 41.55 29.52
N ASN A 609 -13.47 42.06 30.34
CA ASN A 609 -12.21 41.38 30.69
C ASN A 609 -12.47 40.38 31.82
N THR A 610 -11.98 39.16 31.68
CA THR A 610 -11.77 38.22 32.80
C THR A 610 -10.28 37.92 32.95
N LYS A 611 -9.77 38.11 34.18
CA LYS A 611 -8.35 38.05 34.52
C LYS A 611 -7.76 36.64 34.41
N ILE A 612 -6.47 36.59 34.06
CA ILE A 612 -5.57 35.47 34.38
C ILE A 612 -4.97 35.73 35.76
N ILE A 613 -4.84 34.68 36.57
CA ILE A 613 -4.28 34.73 37.92
C ILE A 613 -2.77 34.46 37.84
N ALA A 614 -1.97 35.29 38.49
CA ALA A 614 -0.55 35.06 38.75
C ALA A 614 -0.35 34.65 40.22
N ILE A 615 0.74 33.94 40.51
CA ILE A 615 0.99 33.24 41.77
C ILE A 615 1.41 34.24 42.87
N GLU A 616 0.98 33.93 44.09
CA GLU A 616 1.18 34.69 45.33
C GLU A 616 2.44 34.15 46.06
N GLU A 617 3.40 35.02 46.37
CA GLU A 617 4.50 34.71 47.29
C GLU A 617 4.14 35.12 48.72
N LEU A 618 4.59 34.31 49.68
CA LEU A 618 4.16 34.41 51.08
C LEU A 618 4.83 35.57 51.82
N SER A 619 4.02 36.27 52.61
CA SER A 619 4.44 37.21 53.65
C SER A 619 4.82 36.49 54.95
N ASP A 620 5.78 37.01 55.70
CA ASP A 620 5.83 36.81 57.16
C ASP A 620 6.29 38.09 57.90
N ALA A 621 5.43 38.51 58.83
CA ALA A 621 5.64 39.22 60.11
C ALA A 621 6.52 40.49 60.25
N ASP A 622 5.83 41.55 60.68
CA ASP A 622 6.14 42.46 61.82
C ASP A 622 7.39 43.37 61.81
N GLY A 623 7.16 44.69 61.99
CA GLY A 623 8.19 45.65 62.40
C GLY A 623 7.89 47.11 62.05
N GLU A 624 7.49 47.90 63.05
CA GLU A 624 7.14 49.33 62.95
C GLU A 624 8.23 50.29 62.43
N ASN A 625 7.78 51.43 61.89
CA ASN A 625 8.38 52.78 61.93
C ASN A 625 9.81 53.02 61.41
N GLY A 626 9.96 53.98 60.47
CA GLY A 626 11.26 54.61 60.20
C GLY A 626 11.33 55.44 58.91
N SER A 627 11.27 56.76 59.03
CA SER A 627 11.61 57.72 57.97
C SER A 627 12.96 58.40 58.27
N SER A 628 13.90 58.36 57.33
CA SER A 628 15.11 59.21 57.18
C SER A 628 16.07 58.45 56.23
N ASP A 629 16.38 58.93 55.03
CA ASP A 629 17.34 60.00 54.67
C ASP A 629 18.80 59.50 54.64
N GLU A 630 19.50 59.85 53.54
CA GLU A 630 20.99 59.95 53.37
C GLU A 630 21.80 58.62 53.55
N GLU A 631 22.93 58.30 52.90
CA GLU A 631 23.72 58.74 51.72
C GLU A 631 24.28 57.42 51.08
N GLU A 632 25.01 57.31 49.95
CA GLU A 632 25.81 58.21 49.09
C GLU A 632 25.75 57.69 47.62
N ASP A 633 26.27 58.44 46.64
CA ASP A 633 26.70 57.97 45.30
C ASP A 633 28.23 57.68 45.38
N PRO A 634 28.86 56.76 44.59
CA PRO A 634 29.53 57.27 43.37
C PRO A 634 29.92 56.20 42.30
N ASP A 635 29.08 55.89 41.27
CA ASP A 635 29.66 55.51 39.93
C ASP A 635 28.71 55.46 38.70
N LEU A 636 27.57 56.16 38.67
CA LEU A 636 26.73 56.20 37.46
C LEU A 636 26.84 57.52 36.69
N ARG A 637 27.96 57.67 35.97
CA ARG A 637 28.15 58.75 34.98
C ARG A 637 27.02 58.72 33.94
N PRO A 638 26.25 59.81 33.75
CA PRO A 638 25.27 59.89 32.69
C PRO A 638 25.95 59.84 31.32
N TYR A 639 25.70 58.79 30.54
CA TYR A 639 26.17 58.73 29.16
C TYR A 639 25.40 59.74 28.29
N VAL A 640 26.15 60.55 27.56
CA VAL A 640 25.63 61.47 26.53
C VAL A 640 24.95 60.63 25.44
N ARG A 641 23.83 61.13 24.90
CA ARG A 641 23.12 60.48 23.78
C ARG A 641 24.08 60.32 22.60
N PRO A 642 24.21 59.12 22.02
CA PRO A 642 24.78 58.99 20.68
C PRO A 642 23.83 59.65 19.69
N ASP A 643 24.19 60.82 19.16
CA ASP A 643 23.53 61.42 17.98
C ASP A 643 23.97 60.64 16.72
N SER A 644 23.56 59.37 16.70
CA SER A 644 23.74 58.42 15.61
C SER A 644 22.49 57.57 15.57
N ASP A 645 21.40 58.23 15.19
CA ASP A 645 20.22 57.58 14.64
C ASP A 645 20.65 56.93 13.31
N PRO A 646 20.78 55.59 13.24
CA PRO A 646 21.09 54.95 11.97
C PRO A 646 19.81 55.01 11.15
N GLU A 647 19.82 55.89 10.14
CA GLU A 647 18.72 56.22 9.22
C GLU A 647 17.56 55.22 9.31
N ASP A 648 16.42 55.69 9.82
CA ASP A 648 15.14 54.96 9.85
C ASP A 648 14.91 54.35 8.47
N SER A 649 15.25 53.07 8.35
CA SER A 649 15.13 52.33 7.12
C SER A 649 13.65 52.24 6.87
N ASP A 650 13.15 53.07 5.95
CA ASP A 650 11.78 53.12 5.42
C ASP A 650 11.36 51.72 4.92
N ASP A 651 11.10 50.83 5.87
CA ASP A 651 10.53 49.50 5.70
C ASP A 651 9.04 49.74 5.48
N ASP A 652 8.77 50.27 4.28
CA ASP A 652 7.51 50.86 3.85
C ASP A 652 6.34 50.00 4.38
N PRO A 653 5.40 50.57 5.16
CA PRO A 653 4.32 49.79 5.76
C PRO A 653 3.37 49.16 4.71
N THR A 654 3.57 49.43 3.42
CA THR A 654 2.96 48.72 2.29
C THR A 654 3.74 47.47 1.82
N LEU A 655 5.04 47.36 2.10
CA LEU A 655 5.88 46.17 1.87
C LEU A 655 5.70 45.08 2.93
N ILE A 656 5.06 45.39 4.08
CA ILE A 656 4.67 44.39 5.07
C ILE A 656 3.70 43.40 4.43
N ASN A 657 4.23 42.24 4.06
CA ASN A 657 3.50 41.16 3.41
C ASN A 657 2.53 40.52 4.42
N ARG A 658 1.33 41.10 4.58
CA ARG A 658 0.26 40.68 5.54
C ARG A 658 -0.24 39.24 5.32
N LYS A 659 0.25 38.55 4.28
CA LYS A 659 0.05 37.12 4.01
C LYS A 659 1.16 36.21 4.57
N LYS A 660 2.06 36.69 5.44
CA LYS A 660 3.04 35.79 6.10
C LYS A 660 2.29 34.68 6.85
N PRO A 661 2.55 33.39 6.55
CA PRO A 661 1.81 32.30 7.18
C PRO A 661 2.11 32.24 8.68
N SER A 662 1.07 32.00 9.48
CA SER A 662 1.18 31.86 10.94
C SER A 662 1.36 30.39 11.33
N ALA A 663 2.25 30.14 12.28
CA ALA A 663 2.42 28.83 12.90
C ALA A 663 1.11 28.34 13.55
N PRO A 664 0.75 27.05 13.40
CA PRO A 664 -0.43 26.47 14.04
C PRO A 664 -0.21 26.28 15.55
N VAL A 665 -1.21 26.63 16.35
CA VAL A 665 -1.22 26.44 17.82
C VAL A 665 -2.06 25.23 18.24
N TYR A 666 -3.00 24.82 17.40
CA TYR A 666 -3.95 23.73 17.60
C TYR A 666 -3.74 22.63 16.56
N ILE A 667 -3.95 21.37 16.94
CA ILE A 667 -3.87 20.19 16.06
C ILE A 667 -4.90 20.30 14.93
N THR A 668 -6.10 20.80 15.24
CA THR A 668 -7.15 21.07 14.23
C THR A 668 -6.75 22.14 13.22
N SER A 669 -5.87 23.08 13.60
CA SER A 669 -5.33 24.11 12.70
C SER A 669 -4.18 23.55 11.86
N LEU A 670 -3.32 22.73 12.46
CA LEU A 670 -2.26 21.99 11.76
C LEU A 670 -2.84 21.12 10.64
N ILE A 671 -3.89 20.34 10.92
CA ILE A 671 -4.59 19.51 9.91
C ILE A 671 -5.11 20.37 8.74
N LYS A 672 -5.75 21.51 9.03
CA LYS A 672 -6.25 22.43 7.99
C LYS A 672 -5.13 22.98 7.11
N GLN A 673 -4.01 23.39 7.71
CA GLN A 673 -2.86 23.90 6.99
C GLN A 673 -2.18 22.82 6.13
N LEU A 674 -2.01 21.60 6.65
CA LEU A 674 -1.44 20.46 5.89
C LEU A 674 -2.32 20.03 4.71
N ASN A 675 -3.64 20.21 4.81
CA ASN A 675 -4.60 19.88 3.74
C ASN A 675 -4.88 21.06 2.77
N THR A 676 -4.22 22.20 2.93
CA THR A 676 -4.38 23.35 2.02
C THR A 676 -3.50 23.14 0.78
N SER A 677 -4.11 22.76 -0.35
CA SER A 677 -3.41 22.37 -1.58
C SER A 677 -2.68 23.49 -2.30
N ASP A 678 -3.09 24.74 -2.08
CA ASP A 678 -2.79 25.84 -3.01
C ASP A 678 -1.57 26.69 -2.58
N ASP A 679 -1.12 26.57 -1.33
CA ASP A 679 -0.07 27.40 -0.72
C ASP A 679 1.08 26.55 -0.14
N LEU A 680 2.17 26.39 -0.90
CA LEU A 680 3.35 25.60 -0.50
C LEU A 680 4.01 26.11 0.79
N SER A 681 4.04 27.43 1.01
CA SER A 681 4.65 28.06 2.18
C SER A 681 3.88 27.82 3.49
N ILE A 682 2.55 27.63 3.40
CA ILE A 682 1.71 27.26 4.55
C ILE A 682 2.02 25.81 4.96
N THR A 683 2.09 24.89 3.98
CA THR A 683 2.35 23.46 4.26
C THR A 683 3.78 23.23 4.77
N GLU A 684 4.77 23.98 4.29
CA GLU A 684 6.15 23.94 4.81
C GLU A 684 6.22 24.40 6.27
N LEU A 685 5.62 25.55 6.60
CA LEU A 685 5.60 26.06 7.98
C LEU A 685 4.84 25.12 8.93
N ALA A 686 3.70 24.59 8.48
CA ALA A 686 2.91 23.61 9.20
C ALA A 686 3.78 22.39 9.56
N LEU A 687 4.53 21.84 8.60
CA LEU A 687 5.36 20.67 8.87
C LEU A 687 6.60 20.97 9.74
N LYS A 688 7.23 22.14 9.58
CA LYS A 688 8.32 22.59 10.48
C LYS A 688 7.86 22.71 11.94
N THR A 689 6.61 23.08 12.17
CA THR A 689 6.06 23.19 13.54
C THR A 689 5.51 21.88 14.10
N ALA A 690 5.11 20.93 13.24
CA ALA A 690 4.35 19.74 13.62
C ALA A 690 5.02 18.85 14.70
N PRO A 691 6.30 18.44 14.61
CA PRO A 691 6.89 17.54 15.61
C PRO A 691 6.87 18.13 17.03
N SER A 692 7.22 19.41 17.16
CA SER A 692 7.22 20.13 18.44
C SER A 692 5.82 20.31 19.01
N LEU A 693 4.84 20.63 18.15
CA LEU A 693 3.46 20.85 18.56
C LEU A 693 2.81 19.56 19.05
N ILE A 694 3.01 18.44 18.35
CA ILE A 694 2.47 17.13 18.71
C ILE A 694 3.01 16.70 20.06
N ARG A 695 4.35 16.75 20.26
CA ARG A 695 5.00 16.41 21.54
C ARG A 695 4.48 17.26 22.69
N ARG A 696 4.33 18.57 22.50
CA ARG A 696 3.75 19.49 23.51
C ARG A 696 2.28 19.17 23.82
N LYS A 697 1.52 18.68 22.84
CA LYS A 697 0.10 18.34 22.98
C LYS A 697 -0.17 16.90 23.45
N ALA A 698 0.86 16.05 23.56
CA ALA A 698 0.74 14.64 23.97
C ALA A 698 -0.01 14.43 25.30
N ASN A 699 0.26 15.31 26.28
CA ASN A 699 -0.31 15.29 27.63
C ASN A 699 -1.24 16.50 27.90
N PHE A 700 -1.60 17.28 26.87
CA PHE A 700 -2.39 18.52 27.03
C PHE A 700 -3.84 18.32 26.57
N GLY A 701 -4.67 17.80 27.49
CA GLY A 701 -6.08 17.49 27.23
C GLY A 701 -6.29 16.48 26.10
N ASP A 702 -7.54 16.37 25.65
CA ASP A 702 -7.95 15.34 24.67
C ASP A 702 -7.81 15.78 23.21
N GLU A 703 -7.31 17.00 22.95
CA GLU A 703 -7.24 17.59 21.60
C GLU A 703 -6.43 16.71 20.64
N LEU A 704 -5.27 16.21 21.07
CA LEU A 704 -4.47 15.29 20.25
C LEU A 704 -5.21 13.96 20.07
N GLY A 705 -5.75 13.38 21.14
CA GLY A 705 -6.44 12.09 21.10
C GLY A 705 -7.57 12.05 20.06
N MET A 706 -8.45 13.06 20.08
CA MET A 706 -9.58 13.13 19.13
C MET A 706 -9.17 13.40 17.68
N ASN A 707 -7.97 13.95 17.43
CA ASN A 707 -7.52 14.39 16.10
C ASN A 707 -6.30 13.59 15.59
N LEU A 708 -5.85 12.56 16.31
CA LEU A 708 -4.61 11.83 16.03
C LEU A 708 -4.63 11.11 14.69
N LEU A 709 -5.69 10.33 14.41
CA LEU A 709 -5.80 9.55 13.16
C LEU A 709 -5.99 10.46 11.93
N PRO A 710 -6.84 11.52 11.97
CA PRO A 710 -6.87 12.53 10.91
C PRO A 710 -5.51 13.19 10.66
N LEU A 711 -4.78 13.57 11.72
CA LEU A 711 -3.45 14.17 11.60
C LEU A 711 -2.44 13.23 10.94
N ALA A 712 -2.35 11.98 11.42
CA ALA A 712 -1.44 10.99 10.87
C ALA A 712 -1.77 10.66 9.40
N SER A 713 -3.05 10.64 9.03
CA SER A 713 -3.49 10.48 7.63
C SER A 713 -3.10 11.68 6.76
N SER A 714 -3.29 12.93 7.22
CA SER A 714 -2.83 14.13 6.51
C SER A 714 -1.31 14.16 6.32
N LEU A 715 -0.53 13.80 7.36
CA LEU A 715 0.93 13.71 7.27
C LEU A 715 1.38 12.66 6.24
N LEU A 716 0.77 11.46 6.26
CA LEU A 716 1.10 10.37 5.34
C LEU A 716 0.76 10.70 3.88
N ASN A 717 -0.39 11.34 3.65
CA ASN A 717 -0.92 11.69 2.32
C ASN A 717 -0.39 13.00 1.73
N LEU A 718 0.45 13.75 2.45
CA LEU A 718 1.08 14.97 1.95
C LEU A 718 1.88 14.68 0.66
N GLN A 719 1.54 15.38 -0.42
CA GLN A 719 1.95 15.08 -1.79
C GLN A 719 3.47 15.23 -2.03
N GLU A 720 4.01 14.44 -2.97
CA GLU A 720 5.44 14.39 -3.30
C GLU A 720 5.97 15.59 -4.10
N GLY A 721 5.19 16.67 -4.25
CA GLY A 721 5.61 17.92 -4.92
C GLY A 721 6.71 18.68 -4.18
N MET A 722 6.94 18.37 -2.91
CA MET A 722 7.99 18.94 -2.07
C MET A 722 9.31 18.19 -2.23
N SER A 723 10.21 18.71 -3.08
CA SER A 723 11.48 18.08 -3.45
C SER A 723 12.60 18.15 -2.40
N SER A 724 12.33 18.64 -1.18
CA SER A 724 13.35 18.77 -0.12
C SER A 724 13.45 17.52 0.76
N LYS A 725 14.67 17.01 0.93
CA LYS A 725 15.00 15.91 1.87
C LYS A 725 14.65 16.29 3.32
N GLU A 726 14.80 17.56 3.69
CA GLU A 726 14.44 18.11 5.00
C GLU A 726 12.95 17.93 5.29
N LEU A 727 12.09 18.13 4.29
CA LEU A 727 10.64 18.00 4.47
C LEU A 727 10.21 16.53 4.64
N GLN A 728 10.83 15.60 3.90
CA GLN A 728 10.57 14.17 4.09
C GLN A 728 11.02 13.71 5.49
N ARG A 729 12.16 14.22 5.98
CA ARG A 729 12.59 14.04 7.38
C ARG A 729 11.54 14.56 8.37
N LEU A 730 11.09 15.81 8.24
CA LEU A 730 10.07 16.41 9.12
C LEU A 730 8.73 15.66 9.09
N LYS A 731 8.36 15.08 7.93
CA LYS A 731 7.17 14.22 7.78
C LYS A 731 7.31 12.94 8.61
N VAL A 732 8.45 12.24 8.51
CA VAL A 732 8.72 11.03 9.31
C VAL A 732 8.82 11.40 10.80
N GLU A 733 9.48 12.50 11.15
CA GLU A 733 9.61 12.98 12.54
C GLU A 733 8.25 13.35 13.16
N SER A 734 7.33 13.91 12.38
CA SER A 734 5.94 14.17 12.80
C SER A 734 5.16 12.87 13.03
N LEU A 735 5.35 11.86 12.18
CA LEU A 735 4.74 10.53 12.36
C LEU A 735 5.31 9.81 13.59
N ILE A 736 6.61 9.92 13.85
CA ILE A 736 7.27 9.45 15.08
C ILE A 736 6.65 10.17 16.29
N ALA A 737 6.50 11.49 16.25
CA ALA A 737 5.89 12.26 17.34
C ALA A 737 4.46 11.79 17.64
N CYS A 738 3.64 11.50 16.62
CA CYS A 738 2.31 10.89 16.80
C CYS A 738 2.41 9.51 17.49
N LEU A 739 3.29 8.63 16.99
CA LEU A 739 3.46 7.28 17.51
C LEU A 739 3.91 7.27 18.98
N VAL A 740 4.94 8.07 19.32
CA VAL A 740 5.49 8.18 20.68
C VAL A 740 4.44 8.76 21.64
N SER A 741 3.59 9.69 21.18
CA SER A 741 2.58 10.33 22.02
C SER A 741 1.44 9.39 22.45
N LYS A 742 1.01 8.48 21.56
CA LYS A 742 -0.12 7.54 21.81
C LYS A 742 0.11 6.19 21.09
N PRO A 743 1.09 5.37 21.53
CA PRO A 743 1.49 4.16 20.83
C PRO A 743 0.38 3.10 20.73
N VAL A 744 -0.46 2.97 21.77
CA VAL A 744 -1.57 2.00 21.81
C VAL A 744 -2.57 2.19 20.65
N VAL A 745 -2.80 3.44 20.23
CA VAL A 745 -3.70 3.77 19.11
C VAL A 745 -2.94 3.78 17.78
N MET A 746 -1.73 4.32 17.77
CA MET A 746 -0.94 4.49 16.54
C MET A 746 -0.33 3.18 16.02
N GLY A 747 0.07 2.25 16.88
CA GLY A 747 0.65 0.96 16.46
C GLY A 747 -0.30 0.13 15.60
N PRO A 748 -1.54 -0.16 16.08
CA PRO A 748 -2.55 -0.86 15.29
C PRO A 748 -2.95 -0.09 14.03
N TRP A 749 -3.04 1.25 14.09
CA TRP A 749 -3.32 2.08 12.92
C TRP A 749 -2.21 2.00 11.86
N VAL A 750 -0.93 2.07 12.25
CA VAL A 750 0.19 1.92 11.32
C VAL A 750 0.17 0.53 10.68
N ALA A 751 -0.08 -0.53 11.46
CA ALA A 751 -0.18 -1.88 10.91
C ALA A 751 -1.34 -2.01 9.90
N SER A 752 -2.54 -1.51 10.22
CA SER A 752 -3.67 -1.49 9.28
C SER A 752 -3.35 -0.66 8.03
N MET A 753 -2.81 0.55 8.17
CA MET A 753 -2.47 1.41 7.03
C MET A 753 -1.39 0.78 6.13
N TYR A 754 -0.37 0.13 6.70
CA TYR A 754 0.66 -0.55 5.93
C TYR A 754 0.10 -1.69 5.06
N PHE A 755 -0.73 -2.58 5.63
CA PHE A 755 -1.23 -3.76 4.92
C PHE A 755 -2.51 -3.52 4.10
N GLU A 756 -3.42 -2.67 4.57
CA GLU A 756 -4.76 -2.48 3.99
C GLU A 756 -4.85 -1.21 3.11
N GLY A 757 -3.87 -0.29 3.18
CA GLY A 757 -3.91 0.99 2.48
C GLY A 757 -3.24 0.98 1.09
N ASP A 758 -3.85 1.70 0.15
CA ASP A 758 -3.34 1.93 -1.21
C ASP A 758 -2.24 3.01 -1.20
N PHE A 759 -1.09 2.65 -0.65
CA PHE A 759 0.03 3.57 -0.46
C PHE A 759 1.20 3.28 -1.40
N SER A 760 1.93 4.33 -1.75
CA SER A 760 3.20 4.23 -2.47
C SER A 760 4.27 3.53 -1.62
N LEU A 761 5.34 3.10 -2.29
CA LEU A 761 6.51 2.52 -1.62
C LEU A 761 7.16 3.50 -0.62
N SER A 762 7.20 4.80 -0.95
CA SER A 762 7.71 5.87 -0.08
C SER A 762 6.87 6.06 1.18
N GLN A 763 5.53 6.04 1.05
CA GLN A 763 4.60 6.13 2.17
C GLN A 763 4.69 4.92 3.12
N ARG A 764 4.78 3.69 2.57
CA ARG A 764 4.97 2.49 3.39
C ARG A 764 6.34 2.45 4.08
N ALA A 765 7.40 2.91 3.42
CA ALA A 765 8.71 3.08 4.05
C ALA A 765 8.67 4.09 5.21
N ALA A 766 7.95 5.21 5.05
CA ALA A 766 7.78 6.20 6.11
C ALA A 766 7.04 5.64 7.34
N LEU A 767 6.04 4.77 7.14
CA LEU A 767 5.37 4.05 8.23
C LEU A 767 6.32 3.10 8.98
N LEU A 768 7.14 2.32 8.26
CA LEU A 768 8.13 1.42 8.86
C LEU A 768 9.23 2.19 9.60
N ALA A 769 9.75 3.27 9.01
CA ALA A 769 10.73 4.14 9.64
C ALA A 769 10.18 4.81 10.91
N ALA A 770 8.91 5.25 10.89
CA ALA A 770 8.26 5.80 12.07
C ALA A 770 8.16 4.78 13.21
N VAL A 771 7.86 3.51 12.89
CA VAL A 771 7.86 2.41 13.88
C VAL A 771 9.27 2.12 14.39
N GLY A 772 10.24 1.85 13.51
CA GLY A 772 11.60 1.46 13.91
C GLY A 772 12.34 2.53 14.73
N LEU A 773 12.14 3.81 14.41
CA LEU A 773 12.74 4.92 15.15
C LEU A 773 11.91 5.28 16.40
N GLY A 774 10.58 5.29 16.29
CA GLY A 774 9.68 5.65 17.40
C GLY A 774 9.69 4.63 18.55
N THR A 775 9.86 3.33 18.28
CA THR A 775 10.02 2.32 19.35
C THR A 775 11.34 2.47 20.09
N ARG A 776 12.42 2.88 19.40
CA ARG A 776 13.71 3.20 20.03
C ARG A 776 13.63 4.45 20.88
N GLU A 777 12.91 5.47 20.43
CA GLU A 777 12.64 6.67 21.22
C GLU A 777 11.82 6.36 22.48
N LEU A 778 10.73 5.60 22.35
CA LEU A 778 9.92 5.10 23.48
C LEU A 778 10.76 4.26 24.47
N ALA A 779 11.72 3.50 23.96
CA ALA A 779 12.66 2.72 24.76
C ALA A 779 13.85 3.53 25.29
N GLY A 780 13.87 4.85 25.13
CA GLY A 780 14.88 5.75 25.69
C GLY A 780 16.27 5.65 25.06
N TYR A 781 16.37 5.22 23.80
CA TYR A 781 17.63 5.27 23.06
C TYR A 781 17.86 6.69 22.49
N ASP A 782 18.79 7.43 23.10
CA ASP A 782 19.28 8.71 22.58
C ASP A 782 20.18 8.48 21.36
N ASP A 783 19.57 8.15 20.22
CA ASP A 783 20.24 7.99 18.93
C ASP A 783 20.57 9.37 18.35
N LYS A 784 21.77 9.87 18.66
CA LYS A 784 22.37 11.06 18.01
C LYS A 784 22.50 10.92 16.48
N LEU A 785 22.36 9.70 15.96
CA LEU A 785 22.14 9.38 14.55
C LEU A 785 20.94 10.13 13.93
N THR A 786 20.01 10.66 14.72
CA THR A 786 18.94 11.55 14.21
C THR A 786 19.45 12.92 13.76
N GLN A 787 20.62 13.40 14.23
CA GLN A 787 21.25 14.61 13.71
C GLN A 787 22.28 14.26 12.63
N ASP A 788 23.24 13.38 12.93
CA ASP A 788 24.37 13.08 12.04
C ASP A 788 24.03 12.07 10.92
N GLY A 789 23.07 11.15 11.14
CA GLY A 789 22.71 10.09 10.18
C GLY A 789 21.91 10.54 8.96
N PHE A 790 21.71 11.85 8.79
CA PHE A 790 21.23 12.46 7.55
C PHE A 790 22.35 13.04 6.69
N GLU A 791 23.59 13.12 7.20
CA GLU A 791 24.76 13.29 6.35
C GLU A 791 25.04 11.97 5.63
N ILE A 792 25.02 12.05 4.30
CA ILE A 792 25.07 10.87 3.43
C ILE A 792 26.49 10.33 3.44
N ALA A 793 26.67 9.11 3.96
CA ALA A 793 27.76 8.27 3.51
C ALA A 793 27.54 8.02 2.01
N ASP A 794 28.48 8.44 1.16
CA ASP A 794 28.41 8.21 -0.29
C ASP A 794 28.39 6.69 -0.58
N ILE A 795 27.19 6.16 -0.81
CA ILE A 795 26.99 4.77 -1.20
C ILE A 795 27.50 4.62 -2.64
N GLN A 796 28.57 3.83 -2.80
CA GLN A 796 29.15 3.49 -4.09
C GLN A 796 28.12 2.81 -5.02
N PRO A 797 28.27 2.95 -6.35
CA PRO A 797 27.22 2.59 -7.30
C PRO A 797 26.91 1.08 -7.37
N THR A 798 25.92 0.61 -6.60
CA THR A 798 25.38 -0.77 -6.62
C THR A 798 24.90 -1.19 -8.02
N PHE A 799 24.87 -2.50 -8.30
CA PHE A 799 24.50 -3.04 -9.62
C PHE A 799 23.11 -2.56 -10.11
N PRO A 800 22.93 -2.18 -11.41
CA PRO A 800 21.69 -1.56 -11.88
C PRO A 800 20.40 -2.36 -11.69
N SER A 801 20.48 -3.70 -11.62
CA SER A 801 19.32 -4.58 -11.41
C SER A 801 18.65 -4.42 -10.05
N ASN A 802 19.36 -3.87 -9.06
CA ASN A 802 18.88 -3.73 -7.69
C ASN A 802 18.43 -2.30 -7.37
N ARG A 803 18.46 -1.39 -8.35
CA ARG A 803 18.12 0.02 -8.15
C ARG A 803 16.68 0.32 -8.49
N LEU A 804 16.06 1.14 -7.64
CA LEU A 804 14.86 1.89 -7.99
C LEU A 804 15.22 2.96 -9.05
N PRO A 805 14.25 3.47 -9.83
CA PRO A 805 14.49 4.65 -10.66
C PRO A 805 15.11 5.79 -9.83
N PRO A 806 16.11 6.55 -10.35
CA PRO A 806 17.03 7.33 -9.53
C PRO A 806 16.35 8.38 -8.62
N LYS A 807 15.20 8.93 -9.05
CA LYS A 807 14.38 9.81 -8.22
C LYS A 807 13.82 9.08 -6.99
N LEU A 808 13.27 7.88 -7.17
CA LEU A 808 12.71 7.04 -6.10
C LEU A 808 13.79 6.45 -5.21
N GLU A 809 14.95 6.08 -5.78
CA GLU A 809 16.11 5.60 -5.03
C GLU A 809 16.56 6.63 -3.97
N SER A 810 16.76 7.90 -4.38
CA SER A 810 17.18 8.97 -3.46
C SER A 810 16.19 9.24 -2.32
N LEU A 811 14.89 9.09 -2.58
CA LEU A 811 13.82 9.27 -1.59
C LEU A 811 13.75 8.07 -0.64
N TYR A 812 13.72 6.85 -1.19
CA TYR A 812 13.66 5.61 -0.41
C TYR A 812 14.88 5.48 0.51
N ALA A 813 16.09 5.69 -0.02
CA ALA A 813 17.33 5.64 0.76
C ALA A 813 17.35 6.65 1.91
N SER A 814 16.80 7.85 1.73
CA SER A 814 16.71 8.86 2.81
C SER A 814 15.78 8.46 3.96
N ILE A 815 14.78 7.59 3.68
CA ILE A 815 13.80 7.12 4.67
C ILE A 815 14.26 5.79 5.31
N SER A 816 14.82 4.87 4.52
CA SER A 816 15.27 3.54 4.98
C SER A 816 16.68 3.54 5.59
N GLY A 817 17.52 4.52 5.23
CA GLY A 817 18.93 4.60 5.65
C GLY A 817 19.14 4.49 7.17
N PRO A 818 18.45 5.30 8.00
CA PRO A 818 18.58 5.22 9.46
C PRO A 818 18.22 3.85 10.04
N VAL A 819 17.14 3.24 9.53
CA VAL A 819 16.68 1.91 9.97
C VAL A 819 17.70 0.83 9.61
N SER A 820 18.23 0.85 8.38
CA SER A 820 19.26 -0.12 7.97
C SER A 820 20.57 0.06 8.75
N ALA A 821 20.99 1.30 9.00
CA ALA A 821 22.18 1.60 9.80
C ALA A 821 22.08 1.07 11.24
N ILE A 822 20.92 1.23 11.88
CA ILE A 822 20.62 0.68 13.21
C ILE A 822 20.58 -0.86 13.16
N SER A 823 19.97 -1.44 12.11
CA SER A 823 19.93 -2.90 11.91
C SER A 823 21.35 -3.48 11.77
N ARG A 824 22.24 -2.79 11.06
CA ARG A 824 23.65 -3.17 10.91
C ARG A 824 24.40 -3.10 12.25
N ASP A 825 24.26 -2.00 12.99
CA ASP A 825 24.86 -1.84 14.33
C ASP A 825 24.41 -2.95 15.30
N LEU A 826 23.11 -3.29 15.29
CA LEU A 826 22.55 -4.39 16.07
C LEU A 826 23.21 -5.73 15.73
N SER A 827 23.36 -6.06 14.44
CA SER A 827 24.03 -7.30 13.99
C SER A 827 25.48 -7.36 14.46
N HIS A 828 26.24 -6.27 14.31
CA HIS A 828 27.62 -6.23 14.81
C HIS A 828 27.67 -6.41 16.33
N ARG A 829 26.81 -5.72 17.08
CA ARG A 829 26.76 -5.80 18.55
C ARG A 829 26.49 -7.23 19.05
N THR A 830 25.62 -8.00 18.39
CA THR A 830 25.32 -9.39 18.77
C THR A 830 26.46 -10.37 18.41
N LEU A 831 27.13 -10.22 17.27
CA LEU A 831 28.22 -11.14 16.88
C LEU A 831 29.61 -10.75 17.41
N GLN A 832 29.86 -9.47 17.71
CA GLN A 832 31.14 -8.99 18.25
C GLN A 832 31.65 -9.76 19.48
N PRO A 833 30.84 -10.04 20.54
CA PRO A 833 31.34 -10.80 21.68
C PRO A 833 31.78 -12.23 21.30
N MET A 834 31.07 -12.88 20.39
CA MET A 834 31.41 -14.23 19.91
C MET A 834 32.69 -14.23 19.06
N ALA A 835 32.83 -13.23 18.17
CA ALA A 835 34.03 -13.07 17.36
C ALA A 835 35.26 -12.75 18.22
N LEU A 836 35.09 -11.96 19.30
CA LEU A 836 36.15 -11.67 20.27
C LEU A 836 36.52 -12.91 21.10
N GLU A 837 35.55 -13.72 21.55
CA GLU A 837 35.82 -14.95 22.29
C GLU A 837 36.60 -15.97 21.43
N ALA A 838 36.17 -16.17 20.18
CA ALA A 838 36.81 -17.12 19.28
C ALA A 838 38.22 -16.63 18.84
N ALA A 839 38.39 -15.32 18.58
CA ALA A 839 39.71 -14.72 18.40
C ALA A 839 40.57 -14.82 19.67
N ASP A 840 39.96 -14.77 20.86
CA ASP A 840 40.66 -14.99 22.11
C ASP A 840 41.15 -16.44 22.26
N LYS A 841 40.35 -17.44 21.84
CA LYS A 841 40.78 -18.85 21.76
C LYS A 841 41.94 -19.04 20.77
N LEU A 842 41.89 -18.42 19.59
CA LEU A 842 42.98 -18.47 18.60
C LEU A 842 44.28 -17.77 19.06
N THR A 843 44.18 -16.64 19.75
CA THR A 843 45.36 -15.81 20.14
C THR A 843 45.93 -16.19 21.51
N GLY A 844 45.41 -17.25 22.15
CA GLY A 844 45.88 -17.74 23.44
C GLY A 844 45.28 -17.03 24.67
N PRO A 845 45.51 -17.61 25.87
CA PRO A 845 44.72 -17.37 27.07
C PRO A 845 44.73 -15.92 27.54
N ASN A 846 43.54 -15.44 27.92
CA ASN A 846 43.26 -14.05 28.29
C ASN A 846 44.11 -13.49 29.45
N ILE A 847 44.77 -14.36 30.22
CA ILE A 847 45.68 -13.99 31.31
C ILE A 847 46.95 -13.27 30.82
N LEU A 848 47.30 -13.41 29.54
CA LEU A 848 48.47 -12.76 28.92
C LEU A 848 48.13 -11.41 28.24
N LYS A 849 46.84 -11.05 28.12
CA LYS A 849 46.37 -9.87 27.37
C LYS A 849 46.18 -8.66 28.30
N VAL A 850 47.26 -7.92 28.53
CA VAL A 850 47.26 -6.74 29.41
C VAL A 850 46.52 -5.55 28.77
N ARG A 851 45.22 -5.41 29.09
CA ARG A 851 44.49 -4.13 29.00
C ARG A 851 44.36 -3.54 30.41
N THR A 852 44.52 -2.22 30.55
CA THR A 852 44.50 -1.55 31.85
C THR A 852 43.13 -1.65 32.53
N PHE A 853 43.10 -2.16 33.77
CA PHE A 853 41.86 -2.37 34.54
C PHE A 853 40.99 -1.12 34.68
N SER A 854 41.60 0.07 34.75
CA SER A 854 40.90 1.36 34.82
C SER A 854 39.95 1.58 33.62
N SER A 855 40.38 1.21 32.40
CA SER A 855 39.56 1.38 31.19
C SER A 855 38.28 0.54 31.23
N ARG A 856 38.36 -0.70 31.72
CA ARG A 856 37.19 -1.59 31.88
C ARG A 856 36.19 -1.01 32.87
N MET A 857 36.67 -0.54 34.03
CA MET A 857 35.81 0.01 35.08
C MET A 857 35.16 1.34 34.67
N GLU A 858 35.88 2.20 33.93
CA GLU A 858 35.32 3.46 33.45
C GLU A 858 34.28 3.25 32.34
N VAL A 859 34.51 2.30 31.42
CA VAL A 859 33.53 1.91 30.39
C VAL A 859 32.29 1.31 31.05
N GLN A 860 32.44 0.37 32.01
CA GLN A 860 31.31 -0.18 32.76
C GLN A 860 30.54 0.91 33.52
N LYS A 861 31.23 1.87 34.16
CA LYS A 861 30.57 3.00 34.84
C LYS A 861 29.79 3.90 33.88
N LYS A 862 30.33 4.17 32.67
CA LYS A 862 29.63 4.93 31.62
C LYS A 862 28.42 4.18 31.07
N VAL A 863 28.52 2.86 30.87
CA VAL A 863 27.40 1.99 30.46
C VAL A 863 26.31 1.94 31.53
N ALA A 864 26.69 1.74 32.80
CA ALA A 864 25.76 1.73 33.93
C ALA A 864 25.04 3.08 34.10
N ALA A 865 25.77 4.20 34.04
CA ALA A 865 25.17 5.54 34.10
C ALA A 865 24.20 5.81 32.92
N LYS A 866 24.53 5.34 31.71
CA LYS A 866 23.63 5.44 30.55
C LYS A 866 22.37 4.57 30.73
N ALA A 867 22.51 3.37 31.31
CA ALA A 867 21.38 2.49 31.61
C ALA A 867 20.47 3.06 32.72
N GLU A 868 21.04 3.69 33.75
CA GLU A 868 20.30 4.34 34.83
C GLU A 868 19.59 5.63 34.37
N ALA A 869 20.22 6.41 33.49
CA ALA A 869 19.57 7.56 32.85
C ALA A 869 18.41 7.13 31.94
N ARG A 870 18.57 5.99 31.26
CA ARG A 870 17.55 5.38 30.38
C ARG A 870 16.35 4.84 31.17
N SER A 871 16.57 4.11 32.27
CA SER A 871 15.47 3.55 33.08
C SER A 871 14.56 4.62 33.69
N LYS A 872 15.08 5.82 33.97
CA LYS A 872 14.30 6.98 34.45
C LYS A 872 13.39 7.62 33.39
N ARG A 873 13.60 7.33 32.09
CA ARG A 873 12.79 7.88 30.98
C ARG A 873 11.74 6.92 30.43
N ILE A 874 11.83 5.63 30.76
CA ILE A 874 11.00 4.57 30.17
C ILE A 874 9.60 4.52 30.84
N PRO A 875 8.50 4.45 30.06
CA PRO A 875 7.17 4.15 30.59
C PRO A 875 7.13 2.76 31.26
N LYS A 876 6.45 2.63 32.41
CA LYS A 876 6.39 1.36 33.16
C LYS A 876 5.83 0.19 32.33
N ASP A 877 4.85 0.46 31.48
CA ASP A 877 4.20 -0.55 30.64
C ASP A 877 4.83 -0.71 29.25
N LEU A 878 6.03 -0.13 29.01
CA LEU A 878 6.69 -0.10 27.69
C LEU A 878 6.71 -1.49 27.03
N HIS A 879 7.13 -2.53 27.75
CA HIS A 879 7.26 -3.87 27.19
C HIS A 879 5.91 -4.44 26.71
N LYS A 880 4.84 -4.23 27.49
CA LYS A 880 3.48 -4.62 27.12
C LYS A 880 3.00 -3.84 25.89
N VAL A 881 3.19 -2.52 25.89
CA VAL A 881 2.79 -1.65 24.77
C VAL A 881 3.53 -2.01 23.48
N LEU A 882 4.85 -2.21 23.51
CA LEU A 882 5.64 -2.59 22.34
C LEU A 882 5.25 -3.97 21.81
N ALA A 883 4.99 -4.95 22.67
CA ALA A 883 4.53 -6.27 22.25
C ALA A 883 3.11 -6.24 21.66
N ASP A 884 2.13 -5.77 22.45
CA ASP A 884 0.71 -5.93 22.17
C ASP A 884 0.20 -4.95 21.09
N SER A 885 0.69 -3.70 21.05
CA SER A 885 0.19 -2.67 20.13
C SER A 885 1.00 -2.52 18.84
N LEU A 886 2.25 -2.99 18.82
CA LEU A 886 3.18 -2.75 17.71
C LEU A 886 3.71 -4.05 17.11
N TYR A 887 4.38 -4.88 17.91
CA TYR A 887 5.05 -6.07 17.39
C TYR A 887 4.08 -7.13 16.91
N LEU A 888 3.20 -7.62 17.80
CA LEU A 888 2.29 -8.72 17.49
C LEU A 888 1.29 -8.37 16.37
N PRO A 889 0.68 -7.17 16.30
CA PRO A 889 -0.21 -6.80 15.19
C PRO A 889 0.50 -6.73 13.84
N PHE A 890 1.76 -6.25 13.80
CA PHE A 890 2.51 -6.18 12.56
C PHE A 890 3.02 -7.56 12.12
N CYS A 891 3.64 -8.31 13.04
CA CYS A 891 4.18 -9.65 12.79
C CYS A 891 3.09 -10.61 12.31
N SER A 892 1.95 -10.69 13.03
CA SER A 892 0.85 -11.58 12.65
C SER A 892 0.26 -11.25 11.27
N ARG A 893 0.06 -9.96 10.95
CA ARG A 893 -0.44 -9.55 9.63
C ARG A 893 0.56 -9.82 8.51
N LEU A 894 1.87 -9.66 8.74
CA LEU A 894 2.91 -10.05 7.77
C LEU A 894 2.84 -11.56 7.49
N THR A 895 2.76 -12.36 8.54
CA THR A 895 2.62 -13.83 8.41
C THR A 895 1.34 -14.20 7.66
N LEU A 896 0.20 -13.56 7.95
CA LEU A 896 -1.06 -13.79 7.22
C LEU A 896 -0.92 -13.53 5.71
N VAL A 897 -0.25 -12.44 5.32
CA VAL A 897 0.01 -12.12 3.89
C VAL A 897 0.84 -13.22 3.25
N LEU A 898 1.91 -13.68 3.91
CA LEU A 898 2.77 -14.75 3.42
C LEU A 898 2.04 -16.10 3.30
N THR A 899 1.28 -16.50 4.32
CA THR A 899 0.47 -17.73 4.32
C THR A 899 -0.66 -17.69 3.26
N SER A 900 -1.14 -16.50 2.88
CA SER A 900 -2.12 -16.35 1.79
C SER A 900 -1.52 -16.35 0.38
N LEU A 901 -0.18 -16.26 0.25
CA LEU A 901 0.48 -16.19 -1.05
C LEU A 901 0.18 -17.39 -1.99
N PRO A 902 0.09 -18.66 -1.51
CA PRO A 902 -0.26 -19.80 -2.37
C PRO A 902 -1.71 -19.78 -2.89
N THR A 903 -2.65 -19.17 -2.15
CA THR A 903 -4.07 -19.10 -2.55
C THR A 903 -4.38 -17.85 -3.37
N SER A 904 -3.63 -16.78 -3.15
CA SER A 904 -3.85 -15.45 -3.75
C SER A 904 -2.70 -15.04 -4.68
N PRO A 905 -2.68 -15.50 -5.95
CA PRO A 905 -1.57 -15.25 -6.88
C PRO A 905 -1.37 -13.77 -7.25
N PHE A 906 -2.35 -12.90 -6.97
CA PHE A 906 -2.20 -11.45 -7.16
C PHE A 906 -1.29 -10.83 -6.09
N LEU A 907 -1.15 -11.44 -4.91
CA LEU A 907 -0.25 -10.96 -3.85
C LEU A 907 1.23 -11.11 -4.22
N ALA A 908 1.59 -12.07 -5.07
CA ALA A 908 2.95 -12.27 -5.54
C ALA A 908 3.53 -11.04 -6.28
N ASN A 909 2.66 -10.26 -6.92
CA ASN A 909 3.02 -9.01 -7.60
C ASN A 909 2.66 -7.76 -6.77
N SER A 910 2.31 -7.92 -5.49
CA SER A 910 1.93 -6.81 -4.61
C SER A 910 3.15 -6.01 -4.18
N THR A 911 2.97 -4.69 -4.07
CA THR A 911 3.96 -3.77 -3.49
C THR A 911 4.31 -4.11 -2.03
N LEU A 912 3.51 -4.93 -1.33
CA LEU A 912 3.82 -5.45 0.02
C LEU A 912 5.02 -6.42 0.04
N LEU A 913 5.20 -7.20 -1.03
CA LEU A 913 6.26 -8.22 -1.13
C LEU A 913 7.46 -7.75 -1.96
N HIS A 914 7.55 -6.45 -2.25
CA HIS A 914 8.71 -5.87 -2.91
C HIS A 914 9.98 -6.09 -2.04
N PRO A 915 11.10 -6.63 -2.58
CA PRO A 915 12.24 -7.06 -1.76
C PRO A 915 12.79 -5.99 -0.81
N SER A 916 12.92 -4.74 -1.28
CA SER A 916 13.41 -3.64 -0.42
C SER A 916 12.47 -3.28 0.73
N LEU A 917 11.16 -3.49 0.58
CA LEU A 917 10.15 -3.19 1.59
C LEU A 917 10.02 -4.35 2.58
N LEU A 918 10.06 -5.59 2.07
CA LEU A 918 10.08 -6.78 2.93
C LEU A 918 11.35 -6.77 3.81
N LYS A 919 12.53 -6.49 3.22
CA LYS A 919 13.78 -6.22 3.94
C LYS A 919 13.58 -5.17 5.06
N LEU A 920 13.06 -4.00 4.73
CA LEU A 920 12.84 -2.93 5.71
C LEU A 920 11.86 -3.35 6.83
N SER A 921 10.84 -4.14 6.52
CA SER A 921 9.88 -4.62 7.51
C SER A 921 10.50 -5.66 8.46
N LEU A 922 11.38 -6.56 7.98
CA LEU A 922 12.14 -7.49 8.80
C LEU A 922 13.18 -6.77 9.68
N GLN A 923 13.90 -5.77 9.15
CA GLN A 923 14.79 -4.91 9.94
C GLN A 923 14.01 -4.16 11.04
N THR A 924 12.83 -3.64 10.72
CA THR A 924 11.95 -2.97 11.68
C THR A 924 11.51 -3.93 12.79
N LEU A 925 11.11 -5.16 12.45
CA LEU A 925 10.76 -6.20 13.43
C LEU A 925 11.94 -6.56 14.34
N ALA A 926 13.14 -6.76 13.78
CA ALA A 926 14.36 -7.04 14.55
C ALA A 926 14.71 -5.89 15.52
N ILE A 927 14.53 -4.64 15.08
CA ILE A 927 14.71 -3.45 15.93
C ILE A 927 13.69 -3.44 17.06
N VAL A 928 12.39 -3.59 16.78
CA VAL A 928 11.33 -3.60 17.82
C VAL A 928 11.58 -4.71 18.84
N ILE A 929 11.93 -5.92 18.41
CA ILE A 929 12.34 -7.03 19.28
C ILE A 929 13.55 -6.64 20.16
N SER A 930 14.60 -6.06 19.58
CA SER A 930 15.77 -5.62 20.34
C SER A 930 15.47 -4.52 21.36
N THR A 931 14.48 -3.66 21.09
CA THR A 931 14.02 -2.65 22.05
C THR A 931 13.16 -3.21 23.17
N LEU A 932 12.44 -4.31 22.91
CA LEU A 932 11.62 -5.03 23.90
C LEU A 932 12.50 -5.66 24.98
N GLY A 933 13.65 -6.23 24.60
CA GLY A 933 14.65 -6.77 25.53
C GLY A 933 14.24 -8.07 26.25
N PRO A 934 15.17 -8.66 27.03
CA PRO A 934 15.04 -10.02 27.57
C PRO A 934 14.06 -10.17 28.74
N HIS A 935 13.66 -9.08 29.41
CA HIS A 935 12.84 -9.14 30.63
C HIS A 935 11.33 -8.92 30.38
N ALA A 936 10.88 -8.92 29.12
CA ALA A 936 9.47 -8.76 28.78
C ALA A 936 8.65 -10.02 29.10
N LEU A 937 7.52 -9.86 29.81
CA LEU A 937 6.60 -10.95 30.13
C LEU A 937 6.04 -11.63 28.86
N GLN A 938 5.84 -10.85 27.80
CA GLN A 938 5.34 -11.27 26.49
C GLN A 938 6.40 -11.98 25.61
N LEU A 939 7.64 -12.17 26.07
CA LEU A 939 8.73 -12.70 25.25
C LEU A 939 8.42 -14.07 24.63
N SER A 940 7.66 -14.94 25.31
CA SER A 940 7.21 -16.23 24.74
C SER A 940 6.29 -16.06 23.54
N ALA A 941 5.31 -15.16 23.62
CA ALA A 941 4.38 -14.87 22.53
C ALA A 941 5.12 -14.23 21.35
N VAL A 942 5.98 -13.25 21.62
CA VAL A 942 6.82 -12.59 20.62
C VAL A 942 7.74 -13.60 19.92
N THR A 943 8.40 -14.48 20.68
CA THR A 943 9.25 -15.55 20.13
C THR A 943 8.45 -16.50 19.24
N ARG A 944 7.29 -16.98 19.72
CA ARG A 944 6.41 -17.87 18.96
C ARG A 944 6.01 -17.29 17.61
N GLU A 945 5.39 -16.10 17.60
CA GLU A 945 4.89 -15.50 16.35
C GLU A 945 6.03 -15.19 15.37
N THR A 946 7.22 -14.85 15.88
CA THR A 946 8.41 -14.60 15.04
C THR A 946 8.95 -15.89 14.42
N LEU A 947 8.97 -17.00 15.17
CA LEU A 947 9.36 -18.29 14.62
C LEU A 947 8.38 -18.78 13.55
N ILE A 948 7.07 -18.60 13.76
CA ILE A 948 6.06 -18.91 12.73
C ILE A 948 6.30 -18.05 11.48
N LEU A 949 6.54 -16.74 11.62
CA LEU A 949 6.90 -15.85 10.50
C LEU A 949 8.14 -16.37 9.74
N LEU A 950 9.20 -16.72 10.45
CA LEU A 950 10.44 -17.24 9.86
C LEU A 950 10.24 -18.57 9.14
N THR A 951 9.45 -19.50 9.69
CA THR A 951 9.10 -20.77 9.04
C THR A 951 8.29 -20.53 7.76
N GLN A 952 7.33 -19.58 7.75
CA GLN A 952 6.62 -19.20 6.54
C GLN A 952 7.55 -18.60 5.48
N LEU A 953 8.47 -17.70 5.87
CA LEU A 953 9.46 -17.11 4.96
C LEU A 953 10.40 -18.16 4.34
N HIS A 954 10.93 -19.08 5.15
CA HIS A 954 11.74 -20.22 4.71
C HIS A 954 11.01 -21.05 3.64
N SER A 955 9.73 -21.35 3.87
CA SER A 955 8.93 -22.20 2.99
C SER A 955 8.67 -21.63 1.58
N ILE A 956 9.01 -20.35 1.32
CA ILE A 956 8.79 -19.66 0.05
C ILE A 956 10.15 -19.45 -0.66
N PRO A 957 10.54 -20.31 -1.62
CA PRO A 957 11.90 -20.29 -2.17
C PRO A 957 12.29 -18.99 -2.87
N SER A 958 11.33 -18.27 -3.45
CA SER A 958 11.57 -16.99 -4.13
C SER A 958 11.95 -15.85 -3.18
N LEU A 959 11.56 -15.93 -1.91
CA LEU A 959 11.91 -14.94 -0.88
C LEU A 959 13.10 -15.41 -0.03
N ALA A 960 13.16 -16.71 0.28
CA ALA A 960 14.21 -17.30 1.11
C ALA A 960 15.61 -17.26 0.48
N HIS A 961 15.73 -17.23 -0.85
CA HIS A 961 17.00 -17.21 -1.58
C HIS A 961 17.32 -15.86 -2.24
N ASP A 962 16.49 -14.83 -2.01
CA ASP A 962 16.75 -13.47 -2.50
C ASP A 962 17.93 -12.86 -1.71
N PRO A 963 19.03 -12.42 -2.38
CA PRO A 963 20.20 -11.85 -1.70
C PRO A 963 19.91 -10.56 -0.92
N ILE A 964 18.81 -9.84 -1.23
CA ILE A 964 18.39 -8.63 -0.53
C ILE A 964 17.66 -8.98 0.78
N ILE A 965 16.91 -10.09 0.80
CA ILE A 965 16.01 -10.45 1.92
C ILE A 965 16.72 -11.41 2.89
N LEU A 966 17.46 -12.40 2.38
CA LEU A 966 18.10 -13.46 3.18
C LEU A 966 18.91 -12.96 4.38
N PRO A 967 19.80 -11.94 4.28
CA PRO A 967 20.53 -11.43 5.44
C PRO A 967 19.61 -10.95 6.57
N THR A 968 18.45 -10.37 6.23
CA THR A 968 17.50 -9.87 7.23
C THR A 968 16.65 -10.96 7.87
N ILE A 969 16.36 -12.07 7.16
CA ILE A 969 15.75 -13.28 7.74
C ILE A 969 16.70 -13.87 8.79
N LEU A 970 17.97 -14.03 8.44
CA LEU A 970 19.01 -14.56 9.33
C LEU A 970 19.27 -13.62 10.51
N GLN A 971 19.31 -12.31 10.29
CA GLN A 971 19.40 -11.33 11.38
C GLN A 971 18.22 -11.47 12.36
N LEU A 972 16.99 -11.56 11.85
CA LEU A 972 15.81 -11.69 12.71
C LEU A 972 15.88 -12.98 13.56
N LEU A 973 16.21 -14.11 12.94
CA LEU A 973 16.43 -15.39 13.64
C LEU A 973 17.52 -15.27 14.73
N LEU A 974 18.66 -14.67 14.41
CA LEU A 974 19.76 -14.45 15.35
C LEU A 974 19.32 -13.57 16.54
N THR A 975 18.61 -12.47 16.30
CA THR A 975 18.13 -11.57 17.39
C THR A 975 17.12 -12.25 18.32
N VAL A 976 16.27 -13.14 17.81
CA VAL A 976 15.33 -13.92 18.63
C VAL A 976 16.06 -14.94 19.49
N LEU A 977 17.07 -15.63 18.95
CA LEU A 977 17.91 -16.56 19.71
C LEU A 977 18.69 -15.82 20.81
N ASP A 978 19.34 -14.70 20.47
CA ASP A 978 20.16 -13.91 21.39
C ASP A 978 19.36 -13.42 22.60
N LEU A 979 18.16 -12.85 22.38
CA LEU A 979 17.30 -12.38 23.47
C LEU A 979 16.76 -13.49 24.37
N ASN A 980 16.49 -14.68 23.82
CA ASN A 980 16.07 -15.82 24.64
C ASN A 980 17.24 -16.41 25.45
N VAL A 981 18.48 -16.26 24.98
CA VAL A 981 19.68 -16.55 25.78
C VAL A 981 19.87 -15.50 26.89
N GLU A 982 19.73 -14.20 26.56
CA GLU A 982 19.81 -13.11 27.55
C GLU A 982 18.69 -13.19 28.62
N ALA A 983 17.51 -13.71 28.27
CA ALA A 983 16.38 -13.91 29.18
C ALA A 983 16.60 -15.04 30.21
N GLY A 984 17.65 -15.85 30.05
CA GLY A 984 18.10 -16.83 31.02
C GLY A 984 17.54 -18.24 30.82
N SER A 985 17.83 -19.11 31.80
CA SER A 985 17.70 -20.57 31.67
C SER A 985 16.30 -21.06 31.29
N THR A 986 15.24 -20.40 31.78
CA THR A 986 13.85 -20.77 31.50
C THR A 986 13.40 -20.40 30.10
N ALA A 987 14.04 -19.41 29.46
CA ALA A 987 13.80 -19.07 28.06
C ALA A 987 14.56 -20.02 27.13
N GLU A 988 15.84 -20.30 27.42
CA GLU A 988 16.62 -21.33 26.72
C GLU A 988 15.93 -22.72 26.75
N GLU A 989 15.36 -23.12 27.88
CA GLU A 989 14.60 -24.37 28.00
C GLU A 989 13.34 -24.37 27.12
N ARG A 990 12.60 -23.27 27.02
CA ARG A 990 11.42 -23.14 26.15
C ARG A 990 11.79 -23.18 24.66
N LEU A 991 12.94 -22.61 24.26
CA LEU A 991 13.44 -22.78 22.88
C LEU A 991 13.60 -24.26 22.52
N VAL A 992 14.13 -25.07 23.44
CA VAL A 992 14.42 -26.49 23.20
C VAL A 992 13.16 -27.37 23.32
N THR A 993 12.24 -27.03 24.23
CA THR A 993 11.06 -27.84 24.55
C THR A 993 9.81 -27.42 23.76
N GLU A 994 9.34 -26.19 23.91
CA GLU A 994 8.11 -25.67 23.28
C GLU A 994 8.32 -25.35 21.79
N PHE A 995 9.49 -24.82 21.42
CA PHE A 995 9.79 -24.34 20.07
C PHE A 995 10.79 -25.20 19.29
N GLY A 996 11.23 -26.33 19.88
CA GLY A 996 12.36 -27.10 19.38
C GLY A 996 12.23 -27.62 17.94
N THR A 997 11.00 -27.89 17.48
CA THR A 997 10.73 -28.32 16.10
C THR A 997 10.97 -27.21 15.08
N MET A 998 10.35 -26.03 15.29
CA MET A 998 10.50 -24.87 14.41
C MET A 998 11.94 -24.37 14.37
N ILE A 999 12.62 -24.33 15.53
CA ILE A 999 14.01 -23.89 15.61
C ILE A 999 14.95 -24.89 14.94
N ALA A 1000 14.78 -26.21 15.15
CA ALA A 1000 15.58 -27.22 14.48
C ALA A 1000 15.42 -27.17 12.95
N GLU A 1001 14.21 -26.93 12.45
CA GLU A 1001 13.95 -26.74 11.02
C GLU A 1001 14.71 -25.52 10.47
N LEU A 1002 14.53 -24.34 11.08
CA LEU A 1002 15.15 -23.09 10.65
C LEU A 1002 16.68 -23.15 10.70
N ILE A 1003 17.24 -23.80 11.71
CA ILE A 1003 18.70 -23.93 11.85
C ILE A 1003 19.25 -24.95 10.85
N SER A 1004 18.56 -26.08 10.64
CA SER A 1004 18.93 -27.06 9.60
C SER A 1004 18.89 -26.43 8.20
N TRP A 1005 17.85 -25.63 7.91
CA TRP A 1005 17.78 -24.84 6.69
C TRP A 1005 18.98 -23.88 6.56
N SER A 1006 19.23 -23.05 7.58
CA SER A 1006 20.30 -22.04 7.54
C SER A 1006 21.68 -22.65 7.28
N GLY A 1007 21.98 -23.82 7.84
CA GLY A 1007 23.21 -24.56 7.54
C GLY A 1007 23.28 -25.12 6.12
N SER A 1008 22.15 -25.52 5.54
CA SER A 1008 22.08 -26.10 4.19
C SER A 1008 22.27 -25.08 3.06
N LEU A 1009 22.14 -23.78 3.33
CA LEU A 1009 22.30 -22.69 2.36
C LEU A 1009 23.65 -22.74 1.63
N GLY A 1010 24.74 -23.03 2.34
CA GLY A 1010 26.10 -23.12 1.77
C GLY A 1010 26.39 -24.39 0.94
N GLU A 1011 25.48 -25.37 0.97
CA GLU A 1011 25.63 -26.66 0.28
C GLU A 1011 24.76 -26.77 -0.97
N ARG A 1012 23.52 -26.26 -0.91
CA ARG A 1012 22.47 -26.60 -1.89
C ARG A 1012 22.21 -25.54 -2.95
N VAL A 1013 22.62 -24.28 -2.74
CA VAL A 1013 22.26 -23.16 -3.62
C VAL A 1013 23.45 -22.23 -3.85
N SER A 1014 23.73 -21.88 -5.10
CA SER A 1014 24.70 -20.85 -5.46
C SER A 1014 24.08 -19.46 -5.32
N ILE A 1015 23.96 -18.97 -4.07
CA ILE A 1015 23.53 -17.60 -3.78
C ILE A 1015 24.73 -16.68 -3.99
N PRO A 1016 24.63 -15.57 -4.75
CA PRO A 1016 25.71 -14.61 -4.87
C PRO A 1016 26.10 -14.06 -3.48
N GLU A 1017 27.39 -14.13 -3.14
CA GLU A 1017 27.92 -13.35 -2.03
C GLU A 1017 27.91 -11.88 -2.48
N VAL A 1018 27.11 -11.04 -1.80
CA VAL A 1018 27.19 -9.59 -1.96
C VAL A 1018 28.43 -9.13 -1.20
N ASP A 1019 29.43 -8.61 -1.91
CA ASP A 1019 30.68 -8.17 -1.30
C ASP A 1019 30.42 -7.12 -0.21
N ALA A 1020 31.07 -7.33 0.95
CA ALA A 1020 30.89 -6.50 2.13
C ALA A 1020 31.32 -5.03 1.92
N SER A 1021 32.14 -4.77 0.89
CA SER A 1021 32.61 -3.42 0.52
C SER A 1021 31.52 -2.51 -0.06
N ASP A 1022 30.53 -3.08 -0.76
CA ASP A 1022 29.64 -2.31 -1.63
C ASP A 1022 28.28 -1.99 -0.98
N SER A 1023 27.92 -2.73 0.08
CA SER A 1023 26.65 -2.55 0.80
C SER A 1023 26.83 -2.20 2.29
N GLY A 1024 28.00 -2.50 2.87
CA GLY A 1024 28.25 -2.40 4.30
C GLY A 1024 27.42 -3.36 5.16
N GLU A 1025 26.61 -4.25 4.59
CA GLU A 1025 25.78 -5.18 5.35
C GLU A 1025 26.56 -6.45 5.72
N MET A 1026 26.19 -7.06 6.86
CA MET A 1026 26.84 -8.27 7.33
C MET A 1026 26.57 -9.44 6.37
N PRO A 1027 27.60 -10.12 5.84
CA PRO A 1027 27.41 -11.24 4.92
C PRO A 1027 26.55 -12.34 5.54
N TRP A 1028 25.66 -12.92 4.74
CA TRP A 1028 24.76 -13.98 5.21
C TRP A 1028 25.50 -15.20 5.78
N THR A 1029 26.71 -15.50 5.27
CA THR A 1029 27.59 -16.56 5.77
C THR A 1029 28.04 -16.34 7.23
N VAL A 1030 28.35 -15.09 7.59
CA VAL A 1030 28.73 -14.67 8.95
C VAL A 1030 27.53 -14.82 9.90
N LEU A 1031 26.32 -14.45 9.44
CA LEU A 1031 25.08 -14.62 10.21
C LEU A 1031 24.74 -16.10 10.44
N VAL A 1032 24.89 -16.97 9.43
CA VAL A 1032 24.70 -18.43 9.58
C VAL A 1032 25.66 -19.02 10.62
N ALA A 1033 26.95 -18.66 10.57
CA ALA A 1033 27.93 -19.12 11.56
C ALA A 1033 27.53 -18.69 13.00
N GLY A 1034 27.12 -17.43 13.18
CA GLY A 1034 26.64 -16.92 14.47
C GLY A 1034 25.41 -17.69 15.01
N ILE A 1035 24.42 -17.96 14.16
CA ILE A 1035 23.22 -18.74 14.52
C ILE A 1035 23.60 -20.15 14.99
N GLN A 1036 24.50 -20.82 14.26
CA GLN A 1036 24.91 -22.18 14.58
C GLN A 1036 25.67 -22.27 15.92
N VAL A 1037 26.61 -21.35 16.18
CA VAL A 1037 27.36 -21.32 17.44
C VAL A 1037 26.43 -21.03 18.63
N LYS A 1038 25.53 -20.04 18.52
CA LYS A 1038 24.53 -19.74 19.57
C LYS A 1038 23.61 -20.93 19.87
N TRP A 1039 23.20 -21.68 18.85
CA TRP A 1039 22.37 -22.87 19.06
C TRP A 1039 23.12 -24.02 19.72
N GLN A 1040 24.39 -24.25 19.35
CA GLN A 1040 25.22 -25.22 20.04
C GLN A 1040 25.43 -24.85 21.51
N GLU A 1041 25.60 -23.57 21.82
CA GLU A 1041 25.68 -23.05 23.20
C GLU A 1041 24.40 -23.38 24.00
N VAL A 1042 23.21 -23.07 23.45
CA VAL A 1042 21.90 -23.42 24.05
C VAL A 1042 21.76 -24.93 24.27
N GLY A 1043 22.12 -25.74 23.26
CA GLY A 1043 22.07 -27.19 23.34
C GLY A 1043 22.97 -27.75 24.44
N ARG A 1044 24.24 -27.29 24.52
CA ARG A 1044 25.20 -27.68 25.57
C ARG A 1044 24.70 -27.29 26.96
N LYS A 1045 24.23 -26.05 27.14
CA LYS A 1045 23.67 -25.56 28.41
C LYS A 1045 22.47 -26.39 28.87
N PHE A 1046 21.55 -26.72 27.95
CA PHE A 1046 20.38 -27.53 28.27
C PHE A 1046 20.76 -28.98 28.61
N GLN A 1047 21.67 -29.60 27.86
CA GLN A 1047 22.18 -30.94 28.17
C GLN A 1047 22.88 -31.00 29.52
N GLY A 1048 23.74 -30.03 29.84
CA GLY A 1048 24.41 -29.94 31.15
C GLY A 1048 23.41 -29.90 32.32
N ARG A 1049 22.35 -29.09 32.19
CA ARG A 1049 21.25 -29.04 33.18
C ARG A 1049 20.51 -30.38 33.33
N MET A 1050 20.16 -31.02 32.21
CA MET A 1050 19.50 -32.33 32.21
C MET A 1050 20.36 -33.44 32.84
N LEU A 1051 21.68 -33.30 32.82
CA LEU A 1051 22.65 -34.19 33.45
C LEU A 1051 23.00 -33.79 34.90
N GLY A 1052 22.36 -32.75 35.46
CA GLY A 1052 22.59 -32.28 36.83
C GLY A 1052 23.91 -31.53 37.05
N LEU A 1053 24.59 -31.12 35.97
CA LEU A 1053 25.86 -30.40 36.04
C LEU A 1053 25.60 -28.89 36.14
N VAL A 1054 25.99 -28.30 37.27
CA VAL A 1054 25.95 -26.85 37.48
C VAL A 1054 26.96 -26.16 36.55
N ALA A 1055 26.61 -24.98 36.04
CA ALA A 1055 27.25 -24.28 34.92
C ALA A 1055 28.68 -23.75 35.19
N GLY A 1056 29.64 -24.64 35.45
CA GLY A 1056 31.04 -24.31 35.75
C GLY A 1056 32.08 -25.35 35.29
N THR A 1057 31.69 -26.31 34.45
CA THR A 1057 32.63 -27.27 33.84
C THR A 1057 32.74 -27.01 32.34
N ASP A 1058 33.90 -26.49 31.90
CA ASP A 1058 34.19 -26.26 30.48
C ASP A 1058 34.14 -27.57 29.69
N PHE A 1059 33.20 -27.65 28.74
CA PHE A 1059 32.99 -28.81 27.88
C PHE A 1059 33.77 -28.68 26.55
N ASP A 1060 34.99 -28.11 26.62
CA ASP A 1060 35.87 -27.87 25.45
C ASP A 1060 36.71 -29.11 25.07
N SER A 1061 36.40 -30.30 25.62
CA SER A 1061 37.08 -31.57 25.32
C SER A 1061 36.11 -32.70 24.93
N PHE A 1062 35.27 -32.49 23.90
CA PHE A 1062 34.59 -33.55 23.16
C PHE A 1062 34.27 -33.13 21.71
#